data_AF-A0A0E9MKN1-F1
#
_entry.id   AF-A0A0E9MKN1-F1
#
_cell.length_a   1.000
_cell.length_b   1.000
_cell.length_c   1.000
_cell.angle_alpha   90.00
_cell.angle_beta   90.00
_cell.angle_gamma   90.00
#
_symmetry.space_group_name_H-M   'P 1'
#
loop_
_entity.id
_entity.type
_entity.pdbx_description
1 polymer ?
#
loop_
_entity_poly.entity_id
_entity_poly.type
_entity_poly.pdbx_seq_one_letter_code
_entity_poly.pdbx_strand_id
1 'polypeptide(L)'
;MIESTTTGEALPKLECDIVMRGGVTSGIVYPGAVVEIARLYRLRSIGGTSVGAIAAAAAAAMEYGRLTGSNPNALNELGRLPHVLGEEEDGRTKLERLLVPTRQTRPLFNLLWRMVAGDRSTPHRAKKRMFNFATIAKPVAASVVGGASLATLLAWFDPATGAWQAVDWTLAALVGTPAVGGLLAWRPGRKIWRAMLTLPKNGFGLCPGIGPNGTGLIDWTHAQLQALAGLPITKPLTFGDLWTARKMDGRAIDLTVIASDLTRGKLIQLPFLSSEDEIYARRSELRKVLPSVIVNAMAAAPAKGISPDARAANGGQIDGDLFRLPAPEHMPVLFATRLSMSFPLLFQAVPLHLLRRRGKGMAPELVPLWFSDGGITSNFPIHLFDAPLPTRPTFCVNLLDPNEEFERPESVLALACFKRPRTVYMAADNQSRIALINSFWRGSPFQQLQNFGWRIVDTARQWNDYSAMDVPGYRDRIVHIGLGDNEGGLQFNMNTAMIEHLDCRGRAAGRVIAERLHENAKTDPIAPGKPLKLGWDNHRFVRLRAYIAGLELAAAKFGTGWTDNMRALVVSAVRSGESAHYLGYRFVNQAQRQVAEDFSDAVAKLAAMHPKGITTDFVGDLHTSPRPKPVLRLRPPYDGDPASER
;
A
#
# COMPACT_ATOMS: atom_id res chain seq x y z
N MET A 1 29.55 15.35 -4.30
CA MET A 1 30.79 14.57 -4.13
C MET A 1 30.42 13.32 -3.35
N ILE A 2 30.45 12.18 -4.02
CA ILE A 2 30.15 10.88 -3.41
C ILE A 2 31.46 10.45 -2.75
N GLU A 3 31.59 10.64 -1.44
CA GLU A 3 32.66 9.95 -0.70
C GLU A 3 32.41 8.45 -0.84
N SER A 4 33.40 7.75 -1.39
CA SER A 4 33.39 6.30 -1.46
C SER A 4 33.44 5.76 -0.03
N THR A 5 32.30 5.36 0.50
CA THR A 5 32.24 4.56 1.73
C THR A 5 32.98 3.25 1.47
N THR A 6 34.08 3.11 2.20
CA THR A 6 34.98 1.97 2.24
C THR A 6 34.25 0.65 2.40
N THR A 7 34.59 -0.31 1.54
CA THR A 7 34.29 -1.74 1.69
C THR A 7 34.86 -2.24 3.01
N GLY A 8 34.00 -2.56 3.99
CA GLY A 8 34.41 -3.20 5.25
C GLY A 8 33.79 -2.65 6.54
N GLU A 9 32.81 -1.75 6.48
CA GLU A 9 32.15 -1.26 7.69
C GLU A 9 31.41 -2.39 8.41
N ALA A 10 31.74 -2.62 9.70
CA ALA A 10 31.10 -3.66 10.50
C ALA A 10 29.59 -3.40 10.57
N LEU A 11 28.78 -4.46 10.44
CA LEU A 11 27.32 -4.34 10.49
C LEU A 11 26.87 -3.66 11.80
N PRO A 12 25.87 -2.75 11.74
CA PRO A 12 25.38 -2.08 12.93
C PRO A 12 24.91 -3.08 13.99
N LYS A 13 25.19 -2.77 15.26
CA LYS A 13 24.75 -3.60 16.39
C LYS A 13 23.29 -3.38 16.75
N LEU A 14 22.79 -2.15 16.56
CA LEU A 14 21.40 -1.80 16.83
C LEU A 14 20.49 -2.39 15.76
N GLU A 15 19.28 -2.79 16.15
CA GLU A 15 18.26 -3.30 15.24
C GLU A 15 17.12 -2.30 15.12
N CYS A 16 16.44 -2.29 13.99
CA CYS A 16 15.18 -1.57 13.85
C CYS A 16 14.20 -2.35 12.98
N ASP A 17 12.93 -2.03 13.11
CA ASP A 17 11.89 -2.41 12.17
C ASP A 17 11.57 -1.20 11.27
N ILE A 18 11.02 -1.43 10.07
CA ILE A 18 10.63 -0.34 9.16
C ILE A 18 9.31 -0.66 8.47
N VAL A 19 8.44 0.34 8.35
CA VAL A 19 7.16 0.27 7.64
C VAL A 19 7.08 1.42 6.65
N MET A 20 6.84 1.11 5.38
CA MET A 20 6.76 2.09 4.29
C MET A 20 5.35 2.18 3.73
N ARG A 21 4.80 3.40 3.67
CA ARG A 21 3.48 3.66 3.09
C ARG A 21 3.42 3.26 1.61
N GLY A 22 2.25 2.88 1.15
CA GLY A 22 1.96 2.85 -0.27
C GLY A 22 2.01 4.23 -0.91
N GLY A 23 2.02 4.23 -2.22
CA GLY A 23 2.20 5.40 -3.05
C GLY A 23 2.30 4.87 -4.47
N VAL A 24 1.88 5.65 -5.45
CA VAL A 24 1.94 5.14 -6.82
C VAL A 24 3.36 5.35 -7.36
N THR A 25 3.77 6.61 -7.59
CA THR A 25 5.08 6.92 -8.18
C THR A 25 6.11 7.48 -7.22
N SER A 26 5.67 7.83 -6.01
CA SER A 26 6.47 8.47 -4.98
C SER A 26 7.43 7.53 -4.24
N GLY A 27 7.48 6.23 -4.58
CA GLY A 27 8.38 5.25 -3.95
C GLY A 27 9.88 5.50 -4.18
N ILE A 28 10.23 6.44 -5.06
CA ILE A 28 11.61 6.89 -5.33
C ILE A 28 12.30 7.42 -4.06
N VAL A 29 11.54 7.89 -3.07
CA VAL A 29 12.08 8.40 -1.80
C VAL A 29 12.64 7.29 -0.90
N TYR A 30 12.18 6.04 -1.06
CA TYR A 30 12.47 4.98 -0.10
C TYR A 30 13.91 4.47 -0.12
N PRO A 31 14.57 4.25 -1.28
CA PRO A 31 15.94 3.74 -1.30
C PRO A 31 16.91 4.63 -0.49
N GLY A 32 16.86 5.95 -0.68
CA GLY A 32 17.66 6.90 0.09
C GLY A 32 17.37 6.86 1.59
N ALA A 33 16.09 6.79 1.97
CA ALA A 33 15.69 6.69 3.38
C ALA A 33 16.19 5.40 4.04
N VAL A 34 16.02 4.26 3.37
CA VAL A 34 16.47 2.94 3.84
C VAL A 34 17.98 2.93 4.00
N VAL A 35 18.73 3.50 3.06
CA VAL A 35 20.20 3.56 3.14
C VAL A 35 20.66 4.30 4.41
N GLU A 36 20.07 5.46 4.70
CA GLU A 36 20.46 6.24 5.88
C GLU A 36 20.08 5.55 7.19
N ILE A 37 18.93 4.88 7.24
CA ILE A 37 18.54 4.05 8.40
C ILE A 37 19.53 2.88 8.57
N ALA A 38 19.85 2.20 7.46
CA ALA A 38 20.63 0.96 7.47
C ALA A 38 22.14 1.17 7.74
N ARG A 39 22.60 2.43 7.79
CA ARG A 39 23.91 2.83 8.30
C ARG A 39 24.00 2.76 9.83
N LEU A 40 22.90 3.06 10.53
CA LEU A 40 22.87 3.08 12.00
C LEU A 40 22.21 1.84 12.60
N TYR A 41 21.34 1.17 11.84
CA TYR A 41 20.57 0.01 12.30
C TYR A 41 20.63 -1.14 11.31
N ARG A 42 20.58 -2.36 11.83
CA ARG A 42 20.23 -3.56 11.07
C ARG A 42 18.72 -3.66 10.93
N LEU A 43 18.23 -3.87 9.70
CA LEU A 43 16.81 -4.06 9.45
C LEU A 43 16.37 -5.45 9.90
N ARG A 44 15.44 -5.51 10.85
CA ARG A 44 14.93 -6.77 11.41
C ARG A 44 13.59 -7.17 10.80
N SER A 45 12.59 -6.31 10.92
CA SER A 45 11.27 -6.54 10.34
C SER A 45 10.95 -5.40 9.37
N ILE A 46 10.54 -5.76 8.15
CA ILE A 46 10.42 -4.83 7.02
C ILE A 46 9.02 -4.96 6.45
N GLY A 47 8.29 -3.86 6.40
CA GLY A 47 6.86 -3.81 6.11
C GLY A 47 6.56 -2.84 4.97
N GLY A 48 5.63 -3.18 4.10
CA GLY A 48 5.20 -2.25 3.07
C GLY A 48 3.94 -2.63 2.30
N THR A 49 3.39 -1.63 1.63
CA THR A 49 2.21 -1.75 0.76
C THR A 49 2.51 -1.15 -0.62
N SER A 50 2.04 -1.75 -1.71
CA SER A 50 2.15 -1.16 -3.07
C SER A 50 3.60 -0.87 -3.46
N VAL A 51 3.96 0.36 -3.84
CA VAL A 51 5.36 0.77 -4.06
C VAL A 51 6.22 0.63 -2.81
N GLY A 52 5.63 0.81 -1.61
CA GLY A 52 6.29 0.52 -0.34
C GLY A 52 6.62 -0.97 -0.18
N ALA A 53 5.86 -1.88 -0.80
CA ALA A 53 6.18 -3.31 -0.83
C ALA A 53 7.38 -3.62 -1.74
N ILE A 54 7.57 -2.86 -2.84
CA ILE A 54 8.80 -2.94 -3.65
C ILE A 54 10.00 -2.51 -2.84
N ALA A 55 9.87 -1.36 -2.17
CA ALA A 55 10.93 -0.83 -1.34
C ALA A 55 11.25 -1.78 -0.16
N ALA A 56 10.23 -2.39 0.45
CA ALA A 56 10.38 -3.39 1.50
C ALA A 56 11.12 -4.63 0.99
N ALA A 57 10.74 -5.15 -0.17
CA ALA A 57 11.43 -6.28 -0.79
C ALA A 57 12.88 -5.95 -1.14
N ALA A 58 13.15 -4.76 -1.70
CA ALA A 58 14.50 -4.31 -2.01
C ALA A 58 15.35 -4.11 -0.75
N ALA A 59 14.78 -3.56 0.32
CA ALA A 59 15.43 -3.42 1.62
C ALA A 59 15.75 -4.80 2.24
N ALA A 60 14.83 -5.76 2.15
CA ALA A 60 15.05 -7.13 2.63
C ALA A 60 16.15 -7.85 1.83
N ALA A 61 16.14 -7.73 0.50
CA ALA A 61 17.18 -8.27 -0.37
C ALA A 61 18.55 -7.65 -0.09
N MET A 62 18.61 -6.33 0.10
CA MET A 62 19.82 -5.60 0.46
C MET A 62 20.38 -6.05 1.81
N GLU A 63 19.51 -6.17 2.83
CA GLU A 63 19.93 -6.63 4.15
C GLU A 63 20.37 -8.10 4.12
N TYR A 64 19.73 -8.96 3.31
CA TYR A 64 20.19 -10.33 3.07
C TYR A 64 21.59 -10.36 2.47
N GLY A 65 21.84 -9.55 1.43
CA GLY A 65 23.15 -9.45 0.77
C GLY A 65 24.26 -9.02 1.73
N ARG A 66 23.94 -8.05 2.61
CA ARG A 66 24.84 -7.58 3.67
C ARG A 66 25.09 -8.61 4.75
N LEU A 67 24.03 -9.26 5.26
CA LEU A 67 24.12 -10.20 6.39
C LEU A 67 24.82 -11.51 6.02
N THR A 68 24.55 -12.04 4.84
CA THR A 68 25.16 -13.28 4.35
C THR A 68 26.55 -13.06 3.74
N GLY A 69 26.90 -11.80 3.43
CA GLY A 69 28.12 -11.45 2.73
C GLY A 69 28.10 -11.76 1.23
N SER A 70 26.96 -12.19 0.67
CA SER A 70 26.80 -12.46 -0.77
C SER A 70 26.87 -11.19 -1.62
N ASN A 71 26.49 -10.03 -1.06
CA ASN A 71 26.69 -8.73 -1.69
C ASN A 71 27.04 -7.65 -0.65
N PRO A 72 28.33 -7.42 -0.36
CA PRO A 72 28.78 -6.35 0.54
C PRO A 72 28.46 -4.94 0.04
N ASN A 73 28.24 -4.75 -1.26
CA ASN A 73 27.95 -3.46 -1.87
C ASN A 73 26.45 -3.15 -1.98
N ALA A 74 25.58 -4.04 -1.50
CA ALA A 74 24.13 -3.94 -1.66
C ALA A 74 23.55 -2.60 -1.16
N LEU A 75 24.12 -2.03 -0.08
CA LEU A 75 23.70 -0.73 0.45
C LEU A 75 23.94 0.41 -0.56
N ASN A 76 25.11 0.42 -1.20
CA ASN A 76 25.46 1.42 -2.21
C ASN A 76 24.65 1.23 -3.50
N GLU A 77 24.38 -0.02 -3.88
CA GLU A 77 23.53 -0.36 -5.03
C GLU A 77 22.08 0.11 -4.81
N LEU A 78 21.51 -0.16 -3.64
CA LEU A 78 20.18 0.33 -3.27
C LEU A 78 20.12 1.86 -3.35
N GLY A 79 21.14 2.54 -2.82
CA GLY A 79 21.25 3.99 -2.86
C GLY A 79 21.38 4.60 -4.26
N ARG A 80 21.71 3.82 -5.29
CA ARG A 80 21.80 4.27 -6.68
C ARG A 80 20.51 4.06 -7.47
N LEU A 81 19.55 3.28 -6.96
CA LEU A 81 18.31 2.98 -7.68
C LEU A 81 17.53 4.22 -8.14
N PRO A 82 17.40 5.31 -7.35
CA PRO A 82 16.74 6.52 -7.83
C PRO A 82 17.40 7.08 -9.09
N HIS A 83 18.74 7.14 -9.14
CA HIS A 83 19.46 7.61 -10.32
C HIS A 83 19.22 6.72 -11.54
N VAL A 84 19.27 5.39 -11.37
CA VAL A 84 18.98 4.43 -12.45
C VAL A 84 17.55 4.58 -12.98
N LEU A 85 16.58 4.79 -12.08
CA LEU A 85 15.19 5.02 -12.47
C LEU A 85 14.98 6.35 -13.20
N GLY A 86 15.86 7.33 -12.96
CA GLY A 86 15.86 8.63 -13.61
C GLY A 86 16.58 8.69 -14.96
N GLU A 87 17.36 7.67 -15.33
CA GLU A 87 18.06 7.64 -16.61
C GLU A 87 17.10 7.81 -17.80
N GLU A 88 17.36 8.84 -18.62
CA GLU A 88 16.53 9.21 -19.77
C GLU A 88 17.04 8.54 -21.05
N GLU A 89 16.12 7.92 -21.80
CA GLU A 89 16.35 7.38 -23.13
C GLU A 89 15.12 7.69 -23.99
N ASP A 90 15.32 8.25 -25.19
CA ASP A 90 14.24 8.74 -26.07
C ASP A 90 13.25 9.71 -25.37
N GLY A 91 13.77 10.58 -24.50
CA GLY A 91 12.99 11.58 -23.77
C GLY A 91 12.05 11.00 -22.71
N ARG A 92 12.25 9.74 -22.31
CA ARG A 92 11.50 9.06 -21.24
C ARG A 92 12.44 8.47 -20.20
N THR A 93 12.09 8.63 -18.92
CA THR A 93 12.89 8.02 -17.85
C THR A 93 12.75 6.51 -17.85
N LYS A 94 13.72 5.80 -17.25
CA LYS A 94 13.64 4.34 -17.07
C LYS A 94 12.34 3.94 -16.38
N LEU A 95 11.90 4.67 -15.35
CA LEU A 95 10.62 4.44 -14.67
C LEU A 95 9.43 4.39 -15.63
N GLU A 96 9.33 5.35 -16.55
CA GLU A 96 8.26 5.37 -17.55
C GLU A 96 8.35 4.18 -18.51
N ARG A 97 9.57 3.79 -18.89
CA ARG A 97 9.83 2.68 -19.83
C ARG A 97 9.50 1.31 -19.24
N LEU A 98 9.50 1.17 -17.91
CA LEU A 98 9.10 -0.07 -17.21
C LEU A 98 7.59 -0.35 -17.28
N LEU A 99 6.77 0.66 -17.61
CA LEU A 99 5.33 0.52 -17.80
C LEU A 99 5.01 0.08 -19.23
N VAL A 100 5.01 -1.24 -19.43
CA VAL A 100 4.76 -1.85 -20.74
C VAL A 100 3.31 -2.35 -20.83
N PRO A 101 2.41 -1.68 -21.59
CA PRO A 101 1.04 -2.16 -21.78
C PRO A 101 0.97 -3.33 -22.76
N THR A 102 -0.06 -4.17 -22.64
CA THR A 102 -0.34 -5.20 -23.67
C THR A 102 -0.74 -4.55 -25.00
N ARG A 103 -0.60 -5.30 -26.11
CA ARG A 103 -1.03 -4.84 -27.44
C ARG A 103 -2.50 -4.39 -27.47
N GLN A 104 -3.38 -5.06 -26.72
CA GLN A 104 -4.82 -4.80 -26.68
C GLN A 104 -5.15 -3.53 -25.87
N THR A 105 -4.42 -3.29 -24.77
CA THR A 105 -4.66 -2.19 -23.83
C THR A 105 -3.87 -0.93 -24.17
N ARG A 106 -2.90 -0.99 -25.10
CA ARG A 106 -2.06 0.15 -25.53
C ARG A 106 -2.84 1.42 -25.90
N PRO A 107 -3.99 1.38 -26.59
CA PRO A 107 -4.77 2.59 -26.88
C PRO A 107 -5.30 3.27 -25.61
N LEU A 108 -5.77 2.47 -24.64
CA LEU A 108 -6.29 2.97 -23.36
C LEU A 108 -5.15 3.48 -22.47
N PHE A 109 -4.02 2.78 -22.46
CA PHE A 109 -2.80 3.22 -21.79
C PHE A 109 -2.31 4.57 -22.34
N ASN A 110 -2.21 4.73 -23.67
CA ASN A 110 -1.79 6.00 -24.27
C ASN A 110 -2.75 7.16 -23.95
N LEU A 111 -4.06 6.89 -23.84
CA LEU A 111 -5.03 7.89 -23.43
C LEU A 111 -4.86 8.27 -21.96
N LEU A 112 -4.75 7.29 -21.07
CA LEU A 112 -4.48 7.50 -19.65
C LEU A 112 -3.17 8.27 -19.46
N TRP A 113 -2.12 7.88 -20.17
CA TRP A 113 -0.83 8.57 -20.17
C TRP A 113 -0.94 10.03 -20.59
N ARG A 114 -1.69 10.34 -21.67
CA ARG A 114 -1.90 11.73 -22.11
C ARG A 114 -2.67 12.58 -21.08
N MET A 115 -3.60 11.97 -20.34
CA MET A 115 -4.36 12.67 -19.30
C MET A 115 -3.54 12.88 -18.03
N VAL A 116 -2.71 11.90 -17.65
CA VAL A 116 -2.00 11.86 -16.37
C VAL A 116 -0.59 12.46 -16.46
N ALA A 117 0.17 12.12 -17.50
CA ALA A 117 1.57 12.53 -17.66
C ALA A 117 1.75 13.96 -18.18
N GLY A 118 0.66 14.63 -18.57
CA GLY A 118 0.67 16.02 -19.04
C GLY A 118 1.84 16.31 -19.98
N ASP A 119 1.77 15.77 -21.20
CA ASP A 119 2.86 15.78 -22.18
C ASP A 119 3.64 17.12 -22.23
N ARG A 120 4.96 17.05 -22.03
CA ARG A 120 5.91 18.18 -21.99
C ARG A 120 5.97 18.94 -23.32
N SER A 121 5.44 18.35 -24.39
CA SER A 121 5.50 18.88 -25.75
C SER A 121 4.14 19.32 -26.31
N THR A 122 3.01 19.11 -25.62
CA THR A 122 1.71 19.52 -26.18
C THR A 122 1.42 21.00 -25.87
N PRO A 123 1.28 21.87 -26.88
CA PRO A 123 0.84 23.25 -26.67
C PRO A 123 -0.51 23.24 -25.96
N HIS A 124 -0.75 24.20 -25.07
CA HIS A 124 -2.00 24.40 -24.32
C HIS A 124 -3.28 24.32 -25.20
N ARG A 125 -3.15 24.53 -26.51
CA ARG A 125 -4.19 24.38 -27.54
C ARG A 125 -4.68 22.93 -27.75
N ALA A 126 -3.86 21.90 -27.52
CA ALA A 126 -4.25 20.49 -27.69
C ALA A 126 -5.08 19.96 -26.51
N LYS A 127 -4.74 20.36 -25.27
CA LYS A 127 -5.59 20.15 -24.09
C LYS A 127 -6.96 20.81 -24.28
N LYS A 128 -7.00 22.01 -24.86
CA LYS A 128 -8.24 22.73 -25.22
C LYS A 128 -9.04 22.04 -26.33
N ARG A 129 -8.39 21.41 -27.32
CA ARG A 129 -9.08 20.64 -28.39
C ARG A 129 -9.70 19.33 -27.89
N MET A 130 -9.14 18.71 -26.85
CA MET A 130 -9.62 17.42 -26.34
C MET A 130 -10.68 17.56 -25.24
N PHE A 131 -10.62 18.63 -24.45
CA PHE A 131 -11.62 18.95 -23.41
C PHE A 131 -12.77 19.83 -23.89
N ASN A 132 -12.68 20.36 -25.11
CA ASN A 132 -13.82 21.01 -25.74
C ASN A 132 -14.82 19.95 -26.22
N PHE A 133 -15.55 19.32 -25.29
CA PHE A 133 -16.94 18.92 -25.57
C PHE A 133 -17.74 20.14 -26.07
N ALA A 134 -17.31 21.36 -25.69
CA ALA A 134 -17.71 22.64 -26.26
C ALA A 134 -17.31 22.87 -27.73
N THR A 135 -16.48 22.04 -28.37
CA THR A 135 -16.24 22.09 -29.83
C THR A 135 -17.24 21.26 -30.62
N ILE A 136 -18.16 20.55 -29.94
CA ILE A 136 -19.41 20.09 -30.56
C ILE A 136 -20.45 21.20 -30.42
N ALA A 137 -20.53 21.86 -29.26
CA ALA A 137 -21.49 22.94 -29.01
C ALA A 137 -21.24 24.22 -29.83
N LYS A 138 -19.98 24.62 -30.07
CA LYS A 138 -19.64 25.83 -30.85
C LYS A 138 -19.98 25.75 -32.34
N PRO A 139 -19.66 24.68 -33.09
CA PRO A 139 -20.12 24.54 -34.47
C PRO A 139 -21.64 24.33 -34.51
N VAL A 140 -22.27 23.64 -33.57
CA VAL A 140 -23.75 23.57 -33.48
C VAL A 140 -24.34 24.97 -33.31
N ALA A 141 -23.83 25.78 -32.37
CA ALA A 141 -24.27 27.16 -32.19
C ALA A 141 -23.97 28.05 -33.40
N ALA A 142 -22.79 27.93 -34.02
CA ALA A 142 -22.43 28.70 -35.22
C ALA A 142 -23.23 28.27 -36.45
N SER A 143 -23.61 27.00 -36.58
CA SER A 143 -24.47 26.47 -37.64
C SER A 143 -25.94 26.86 -37.43
N VAL A 144 -26.41 26.91 -36.18
CA VAL A 144 -27.74 27.45 -35.84
C VAL A 144 -27.81 28.95 -36.11
N VAL A 145 -26.79 29.71 -35.70
CA VAL A 145 -26.72 31.16 -35.97
C VAL A 145 -26.54 31.43 -37.46
N GLY A 146 -25.67 30.70 -38.16
CA GLY A 146 -25.46 30.83 -39.61
C GLY A 146 -26.67 30.41 -40.43
N GLY A 147 -27.34 29.32 -40.05
CA GLY A 147 -28.61 28.87 -40.65
C GLY A 147 -29.74 29.87 -40.44
N ALA A 148 -29.87 30.41 -39.22
CA ALA A 148 -30.84 31.46 -38.91
C ALA A 148 -30.53 32.78 -39.65
N SER A 149 -29.25 33.11 -39.84
CA SER A 149 -28.85 34.32 -40.57
C SER A 149 -29.15 34.20 -42.07
N LEU A 150 -28.85 33.05 -42.68
CA LEU A 150 -29.11 32.76 -44.09
C LEU A 150 -30.62 32.64 -44.37
N ALA A 151 -31.37 32.04 -43.44
CA ALA A 151 -32.84 31.99 -43.47
C ALA A 151 -33.49 33.37 -43.48
N THR A 152 -33.02 34.27 -42.60
CA THR A 152 -33.50 35.67 -42.55
C THR A 152 -33.18 36.42 -43.85
N LEU A 153 -32.03 36.13 -44.47
CA LEU A 153 -31.59 36.77 -45.71
C LEU A 153 -32.37 36.25 -46.93
N LEU A 154 -32.67 34.95 -46.99
CA LEU A 154 -33.47 34.34 -48.06
C LEU A 154 -34.96 34.70 -47.98
N ALA A 155 -35.51 34.83 -46.77
CA ALA A 155 -36.88 35.29 -46.54
C ALA A 155 -37.11 36.76 -46.98
N TRP A 156 -36.03 37.54 -47.13
CA TRP A 156 -36.07 38.92 -47.62
C TRP A 156 -36.26 39.03 -49.14
N PHE A 157 -35.86 38.01 -49.92
CA PHE A 157 -35.91 38.02 -51.38
C PHE A 157 -37.11 37.28 -51.97
N ASP A 158 -37.62 36.24 -51.30
CA ASP A 158 -38.85 35.53 -51.69
C ASP A 158 -39.59 35.00 -50.44
N PRO A 159 -40.63 35.71 -49.95
CA PRO A 159 -41.35 35.34 -48.73
C PRO A 159 -42.11 34.02 -48.83
N ALA A 160 -42.47 33.56 -50.05
CA ALA A 160 -43.33 32.41 -50.26
C ALA A 160 -42.55 31.08 -50.25
N THR A 161 -41.30 31.07 -50.74
CA THR A 161 -40.45 29.87 -50.81
C THR A 161 -39.32 29.86 -49.78
N GLY A 162 -38.82 31.02 -49.35
CA GLY A 162 -37.66 31.15 -48.46
C GLY A 162 -37.90 30.61 -47.04
N ALA A 163 -39.13 30.69 -46.52
CA ALA A 163 -39.45 30.27 -45.16
C ALA A 163 -39.39 28.74 -44.97
N TRP A 164 -39.82 27.95 -45.96
CA TRP A 164 -39.79 26.49 -45.88
C TRP A 164 -38.38 25.93 -46.10
N GLN A 165 -37.62 26.50 -47.04
CA GLN A 165 -36.22 26.11 -47.26
C GLN A 165 -35.34 26.47 -46.05
N ALA A 166 -35.61 27.60 -45.38
CA ALA A 166 -34.97 27.98 -44.12
C ALA A 166 -35.21 26.94 -43.00
N VAL A 167 -36.43 26.43 -42.86
CA VAL A 167 -36.76 25.38 -41.89
C VAL A 167 -35.99 24.10 -42.20
N ASP A 168 -35.95 23.66 -43.47
CA ASP A 168 -35.24 22.44 -43.88
C ASP A 168 -33.72 22.52 -43.64
N TRP A 169 -33.08 23.63 -43.98
CA TRP A 169 -31.63 23.81 -43.71
C TRP A 169 -31.33 23.93 -42.23
N THR A 170 -32.22 24.54 -41.44
CA THR A 170 -32.06 24.63 -39.98
C THR A 170 -32.25 23.26 -39.32
N LEU A 171 -33.20 22.45 -39.79
CA LEU A 171 -33.41 21.07 -39.34
C LEU A 171 -32.21 20.19 -39.73
N ALA A 172 -31.72 20.30 -40.97
CA ALA A 172 -30.55 19.59 -41.45
C ALA A 172 -29.27 19.97 -40.69
N ALA A 173 -29.10 21.23 -40.30
CA ALA A 173 -28.01 21.67 -39.45
C ALA A 173 -28.15 21.14 -38.01
N LEU A 174 -29.35 21.17 -37.43
CA LEU A 174 -29.67 20.66 -36.09
C LEU A 174 -29.47 19.15 -35.95
N VAL A 175 -29.72 18.38 -37.01
CA VAL A 175 -29.55 16.92 -37.02
C VAL A 175 -28.15 16.52 -37.51
N GLY A 176 -27.65 17.16 -38.56
CA GLY A 176 -26.39 16.82 -39.22
C GLY A 176 -25.15 17.12 -38.38
N THR A 177 -25.14 18.23 -37.62
CA THR A 177 -23.97 18.58 -36.78
C THR A 177 -23.76 17.66 -35.56
N PRO A 178 -24.78 17.29 -34.76
CA PRO A 178 -24.61 16.26 -33.73
C PRO A 178 -24.38 14.87 -34.33
N ALA A 179 -24.91 14.55 -35.52
CA ALA A 179 -24.60 13.29 -36.20
C ALA A 179 -23.12 13.21 -36.61
N VAL A 180 -22.56 14.26 -37.21
CA VAL A 180 -21.14 14.33 -37.58
C VAL A 180 -20.23 14.42 -36.35
N GLY A 181 -20.60 15.22 -35.35
CA GLY A 181 -19.89 15.29 -34.06
C GLY A 181 -19.91 13.94 -33.32
N GLY A 182 -21.05 13.27 -33.33
CA GLY A 182 -21.24 11.91 -32.86
C GLY A 182 -20.37 10.92 -33.63
N LEU A 183 -20.31 10.99 -34.96
CA LEU A 183 -19.49 10.11 -35.82
C LEU A 183 -17.97 10.32 -35.60
N LEU A 184 -17.56 11.58 -35.41
CA LEU A 184 -16.17 11.97 -35.14
C LEU A 184 -15.74 11.54 -33.73
N ALA A 185 -16.63 11.62 -32.74
CA ALA A 185 -16.42 11.09 -31.38
C ALA A 185 -16.57 9.56 -31.30
N TRP A 186 -17.34 8.95 -32.22
CA TRP A 186 -17.64 7.51 -32.26
C TRP A 186 -16.40 6.66 -32.53
N ARG A 187 -15.52 7.09 -33.44
CA ARG A 187 -14.31 6.30 -33.77
C ARG A 187 -13.33 6.15 -32.58
N PRO A 188 -12.91 7.22 -31.88
CA PRO A 188 -12.11 7.08 -30.66
C PRO A 188 -12.92 6.48 -29.49
N GLY A 189 -14.19 6.88 -29.33
CA GLY A 189 -15.08 6.36 -28.30
C GLY A 189 -15.30 4.85 -28.41
N ARG A 190 -15.48 4.31 -29.62
CA ARG A 190 -15.61 2.87 -29.88
C ARG A 190 -14.33 2.10 -29.60
N LYS A 191 -13.15 2.68 -29.84
CA LYS A 191 -11.86 2.06 -29.49
C LYS A 191 -11.67 1.98 -27.97
N ILE A 192 -12.00 3.06 -27.26
CA ILE A 192 -11.96 3.12 -25.79
C ILE A 192 -12.99 2.14 -25.20
N TRP A 193 -14.22 2.17 -25.70
CA TRP A 193 -15.30 1.26 -25.30
C TRP A 193 -14.91 -0.21 -25.48
N ARG A 194 -14.37 -0.58 -26.66
CA ARG A 194 -13.87 -1.94 -26.89
C ARG A 194 -12.72 -2.30 -25.96
N ALA A 195 -11.79 -1.38 -25.69
CA ALA A 195 -10.72 -1.62 -24.74
C ALA A 195 -11.24 -1.83 -23.31
N MET A 196 -12.26 -1.08 -22.89
CA MET A 196 -12.93 -1.29 -21.59
C MET A 196 -13.61 -2.66 -21.51
N LEU A 197 -14.28 -3.10 -22.57
CA LEU A 197 -14.87 -4.45 -22.64
C LEU A 197 -13.80 -5.57 -22.62
N THR A 198 -12.54 -5.28 -22.93
CA THR A 198 -11.44 -6.25 -22.84
C THR A 198 -10.75 -6.30 -21.47
N LEU A 199 -11.05 -5.39 -20.54
CA LEU A 199 -10.41 -5.35 -19.22
C LEU A 199 -10.65 -6.61 -18.39
N PRO A 200 -11.88 -7.19 -18.31
CA PRO A 200 -12.08 -8.44 -17.55
C PRO A 200 -11.23 -9.60 -18.07
N LYS A 201 -11.05 -9.68 -19.40
CA LYS A 201 -10.21 -10.72 -20.04
C LYS A 201 -8.71 -10.50 -19.81
N ASN A 202 -8.32 -9.28 -19.45
CA ASN A 202 -6.94 -8.88 -19.16
C ASN A 202 -6.72 -8.67 -17.64
N GLY A 203 -7.49 -9.35 -16.78
CA GLY A 203 -7.31 -9.28 -15.33
C GLY A 203 -7.47 -7.86 -14.76
N PHE A 204 -8.33 -7.05 -15.38
CA PHE A 204 -8.65 -5.68 -14.98
C PHE A 204 -7.47 -4.70 -14.98
N GLY A 205 -6.41 -4.97 -15.76
CA GLY A 205 -5.22 -4.11 -15.83
C GLY A 205 -4.67 -3.87 -17.24
N LEU A 206 -3.98 -2.75 -17.41
CA LEU A 206 -3.36 -2.33 -18.66
C LEU A 206 -2.00 -3.00 -18.91
N CYS A 207 -1.18 -3.15 -17.86
CA CYS A 207 0.19 -3.65 -17.91
C CYS A 207 0.29 -4.98 -17.15
N PRO A 208 0.81 -6.07 -17.75
CA PRO A 208 0.98 -7.33 -17.04
C PRO A 208 2.11 -7.27 -16.00
N GLY A 209 3.07 -6.35 -16.19
CA GLY A 209 4.27 -6.22 -15.38
C GLY A 209 5.50 -6.90 -16.00
N ILE A 210 5.30 -7.79 -16.96
CA ILE A 210 6.36 -8.39 -17.79
C ILE A 210 6.45 -7.69 -19.15
N GLY A 211 7.63 -7.65 -19.75
CA GLY A 211 7.89 -6.98 -21.02
C GLY A 211 8.71 -7.84 -21.99
N PRO A 212 8.72 -7.50 -23.30
CA PRO A 212 9.65 -8.11 -24.25
C PRO A 212 11.09 -7.97 -23.76
N ASN A 213 11.88 -9.04 -23.85
CA ASN A 213 13.28 -9.07 -23.41
C ASN A 213 13.50 -8.69 -21.92
N GLY A 214 12.52 -8.91 -21.05
CA GLY A 214 12.66 -8.65 -19.61
C GLY A 214 12.62 -7.16 -19.24
N THR A 215 11.93 -6.34 -20.03
CA THR A 215 11.86 -4.88 -19.85
C THR A 215 10.71 -4.41 -18.96
N GLY A 216 9.83 -5.31 -18.51
CA GLY A 216 8.70 -4.93 -17.66
C GLY A 216 9.13 -4.61 -16.23
N LEU A 217 8.31 -3.84 -15.51
CA LEU A 217 8.57 -3.50 -14.11
C LEU A 217 8.88 -4.72 -13.22
N ILE A 218 8.15 -5.82 -13.38
CA ILE A 218 8.32 -7.03 -12.56
C ILE A 218 9.57 -7.81 -12.96
N ASP A 219 9.93 -7.81 -14.25
CA ASP A 219 11.20 -8.36 -14.71
C ASP A 219 12.38 -7.56 -14.15
N TRP A 220 12.28 -6.23 -14.18
CA TRP A 220 13.29 -5.35 -13.60
C TRP A 220 13.38 -5.50 -12.09
N THR A 221 12.25 -5.54 -11.37
CA THR A 221 12.23 -5.78 -9.92
C THR A 221 12.86 -7.13 -9.60
N HIS A 222 12.59 -8.20 -10.36
CA HIS A 222 13.29 -9.47 -10.21
C HIS A 222 14.81 -9.29 -10.26
N ALA A 223 15.31 -8.65 -11.32
CA ALA A 223 16.73 -8.41 -11.49
C ALA A 223 17.34 -7.61 -10.34
N GLN A 224 16.64 -6.56 -9.85
CA GLN A 224 17.13 -5.76 -8.72
C GLN A 224 17.17 -6.55 -7.41
N LEU A 225 16.13 -7.32 -7.09
CA LEU A 225 16.11 -8.14 -5.87
C LEU A 225 17.25 -9.17 -5.87
N GLN A 226 17.49 -9.81 -7.01
CA GLN A 226 18.58 -10.76 -7.17
C GLN A 226 19.95 -10.10 -7.04
N ALA A 227 20.15 -8.94 -7.67
CA ALA A 227 21.39 -8.18 -7.58
C ALA A 227 21.69 -7.75 -6.13
N LEU A 228 20.73 -7.11 -5.46
CA LEU A 228 20.86 -6.68 -4.07
C LEU A 228 21.15 -7.85 -3.11
N ALA A 229 20.52 -9.00 -3.34
CA ALA A 229 20.74 -10.21 -2.55
C ALA A 229 22.05 -10.95 -2.91
N GLY A 230 22.77 -10.57 -3.97
CA GLY A 230 23.96 -11.28 -4.45
C GLY A 230 23.65 -12.68 -4.99
N LEU A 231 22.45 -12.89 -5.53
CA LEU A 231 21.98 -14.18 -6.03
C LEU A 231 21.89 -14.18 -7.58
N PRO A 232 22.12 -15.32 -8.24
CA PRO A 232 21.97 -15.40 -9.69
C PRO A 232 20.50 -15.21 -10.10
N ILE A 233 20.26 -14.67 -11.30
CA ILE A 233 18.90 -14.39 -11.81
C ILE A 233 18.01 -15.65 -11.89
N THR A 234 18.63 -16.83 -11.91
CA THR A 234 17.98 -18.15 -11.99
C THR A 234 17.56 -18.72 -10.63
N LYS A 235 17.98 -18.14 -9.51
CA LYS A 235 17.64 -18.60 -8.15
C LYS A 235 16.80 -17.54 -7.43
N PRO A 236 15.46 -17.58 -7.53
CA PRO A 236 14.59 -16.60 -6.87
C PRO A 236 14.84 -16.52 -5.36
N LEU A 237 15.00 -15.31 -4.83
CA LEU A 237 15.05 -15.04 -3.40
C LEU A 237 13.70 -15.43 -2.75
N THR A 238 13.72 -16.32 -1.75
CA THR A 238 12.52 -16.73 -1.02
C THR A 238 12.44 -16.12 0.39
N PHE A 239 11.26 -16.19 1.01
CA PHE A 239 11.13 -15.82 2.43
C PHE A 239 11.98 -16.72 3.34
N GLY A 240 12.14 -18.00 3.02
CA GLY A 240 13.01 -18.92 3.77
C GLY A 240 14.48 -18.48 3.74
N ASP A 241 14.97 -17.99 2.59
CA ASP A 241 16.31 -17.39 2.50
C ASP A 241 16.45 -16.20 3.48
N LEU A 242 15.45 -15.30 3.51
CA LEU A 242 15.42 -14.15 4.43
C LEU A 242 15.39 -14.58 5.91
N TRP A 243 14.57 -15.58 6.24
CA TRP A 243 14.41 -16.06 7.61
C TRP A 243 15.67 -16.75 8.14
N THR A 244 16.42 -17.42 7.27
CA THR A 244 17.59 -18.22 7.63
C THR A 244 18.92 -17.53 7.32
N ALA A 245 18.89 -16.26 6.88
CA ALA A 245 20.06 -15.46 6.48
C ALA A 245 21.15 -15.41 7.57
N ARG A 246 20.76 -15.57 8.84
CA ARG A 246 21.66 -15.70 9.98
C ARG A 246 21.10 -16.73 10.95
N LYS A 247 21.98 -17.59 11.48
CA LYS A 247 21.61 -18.55 12.53
C LYS A 247 21.30 -17.82 13.83
N MET A 248 20.03 -17.88 14.25
CA MET A 248 19.54 -17.32 15.52
C MET A 248 18.18 -17.92 15.87
N ASP A 249 17.70 -17.64 17.08
CA ASP A 249 16.33 -17.96 17.47
C ASP A 249 15.37 -17.01 16.72
N GLY A 250 14.49 -17.58 15.89
CA GLY A 250 13.55 -16.85 15.03
C GLY A 250 14.13 -16.40 13.67
N ARG A 251 13.40 -15.52 12.98
CA ARG A 251 13.64 -15.16 11.56
C ARG A 251 14.64 -14.02 11.35
N ALA A 252 15.81 -14.26 10.76
CA ALA A 252 16.87 -13.27 10.52
C ALA A 252 16.39 -11.93 9.92
N ILE A 253 15.56 -11.98 8.88
CA ILE A 253 14.87 -10.82 8.29
C ILE A 253 13.40 -11.21 8.12
N ASP A 254 12.49 -10.42 8.69
CA ASP A 254 11.05 -10.67 8.62
C ASP A 254 10.40 -9.67 7.66
N LEU A 255 10.14 -10.09 6.42
CA LEU A 255 9.47 -9.28 5.42
C LEU A 255 7.97 -9.54 5.46
N THR A 256 7.17 -8.48 5.57
CA THR A 256 5.70 -8.55 5.48
C THR A 256 5.19 -7.52 4.47
N VAL A 257 4.38 -7.97 3.52
CA VAL A 257 3.74 -7.05 2.56
C VAL A 257 2.23 -7.22 2.58
N ILE A 258 1.51 -6.10 2.40
CA ILE A 258 0.05 -6.09 2.45
C ILE A 258 -0.55 -6.18 1.04
N ALA A 259 -1.56 -7.02 0.86
CA ALA A 259 -2.39 -7.08 -0.34
C ALA A 259 -3.87 -7.01 0.03
N SER A 260 -4.71 -6.64 -0.94
CA SER A 260 -6.17 -6.60 -0.76
C SER A 260 -6.82 -7.74 -1.53
N ASP A 261 -7.53 -8.62 -0.83
CA ASP A 261 -8.36 -9.66 -1.45
C ASP A 261 -9.74 -9.10 -1.77
N LEU A 262 -9.97 -8.79 -3.04
CA LEU A 262 -11.24 -8.22 -3.51
C LEU A 262 -12.35 -9.27 -3.57
N THR A 263 -12.02 -10.54 -3.75
CA THR A 263 -13.01 -11.63 -3.81
C THR A 263 -13.64 -11.85 -2.44
N ARG A 264 -12.84 -11.79 -1.37
CA ARG A 264 -13.28 -12.02 0.02
C ARG A 264 -13.51 -10.75 0.83
N GLY A 265 -13.09 -9.58 0.32
CA GLY A 265 -13.23 -8.29 1.00
C GLY A 265 -12.34 -8.16 2.23
N LYS A 266 -11.09 -8.66 2.17
CA LYS A 266 -10.19 -8.74 3.33
C LYS A 266 -8.81 -8.16 3.02
N LEU A 267 -8.18 -7.64 4.08
CA LEU A 267 -6.75 -7.35 4.09
C LEU A 267 -5.98 -8.66 4.29
N ILE A 268 -4.91 -8.85 3.53
CA ILE A 268 -4.07 -10.04 3.57
C ILE A 268 -2.62 -9.63 3.82
N GLN A 269 -1.93 -10.35 4.71
CA GLN A 269 -0.49 -10.24 4.88
C GLN A 269 0.21 -11.37 4.13
N LEU A 270 1.34 -11.03 3.52
CA LEU A 270 2.18 -11.98 2.78
C LEU A 270 3.56 -12.02 3.42
N PRO A 271 4.15 -13.22 3.58
CA PRO A 271 3.67 -14.51 3.07
C PRO A 271 2.50 -15.09 3.91
N PHE A 272 1.76 -16.05 3.36
CA PHE A 272 0.58 -16.65 4.01
C PHE A 272 0.97 -17.58 5.19
N LEU A 273 1.36 -17.02 6.33
CA LEU A 273 1.90 -17.82 7.45
C LEU A 273 0.88 -18.78 8.08
N SER A 274 -0.34 -18.30 8.33
CA SER A 274 -1.36 -19.03 9.09
C SER A 274 -2.60 -19.41 8.27
N SER A 275 -2.53 -19.33 6.93
CA SER A 275 -3.71 -19.59 6.09
C SER A 275 -3.96 -21.09 5.97
N GLU A 276 -5.11 -21.54 6.47
CA GLU A 276 -5.64 -22.88 6.18
C GLU A 276 -6.22 -22.99 4.76
N ASP A 277 -6.33 -21.86 4.04
CA ASP A 277 -6.94 -21.82 2.73
C ASP A 277 -6.13 -22.64 1.72
N GLU A 278 -6.85 -23.45 0.95
CA GLU A 278 -6.27 -24.15 -0.18
C GLU A 278 -6.30 -23.25 -1.42
N ILE A 279 -5.21 -22.51 -1.59
CA ILE A 279 -4.99 -21.62 -2.74
C ILE A 279 -4.13 -22.33 -3.80
N TYR A 280 -4.62 -22.30 -5.02
CA TYR A 280 -4.02 -22.91 -6.21
C TYR A 280 -3.70 -21.86 -7.27
N ALA A 281 -2.74 -22.18 -8.13
CA ALA A 281 -2.35 -21.36 -9.28
C ALA A 281 -2.17 -22.23 -10.52
N ARG A 282 -2.32 -21.63 -11.71
CA ARG A 282 -2.04 -22.27 -13.00
C ARG A 282 -0.76 -21.72 -13.61
N ARG A 283 0.14 -22.59 -14.08
CA ARG A 283 1.42 -22.19 -14.69
C ARG A 283 1.17 -21.31 -15.93
N SER A 284 0.21 -21.70 -16.76
CA SER A 284 -0.19 -20.99 -17.98
C SER A 284 -0.68 -19.56 -17.73
N GLU A 285 -1.32 -19.31 -16.59
CA GLU A 285 -1.84 -18.01 -16.20
C GLU A 285 -0.76 -17.14 -15.53
N LEU A 286 -0.01 -17.70 -14.59
CA LEU A 286 1.05 -16.97 -13.90
C LEU A 286 2.17 -16.51 -14.84
N ARG A 287 2.51 -17.30 -15.88
CA ARG A 287 3.50 -16.91 -16.90
C ARG A 287 3.14 -15.65 -17.67
N LYS A 288 1.88 -15.19 -17.61
CA LYS A 288 1.43 -13.94 -18.25
C LYS A 288 1.77 -12.70 -17.42
N VAL A 289 2.07 -12.85 -16.13
CA VAL A 289 2.25 -11.74 -15.18
C VAL A 289 3.52 -11.84 -14.33
N LEU A 290 4.26 -12.95 -14.43
CA LEU A 290 5.48 -13.24 -13.68
C LEU A 290 6.58 -13.83 -14.58
N PRO A 291 7.86 -13.61 -14.25
CA PRO A 291 8.97 -14.26 -14.93
C PRO A 291 8.89 -15.78 -14.83
N SER A 292 9.25 -16.50 -15.90
CA SER A 292 9.13 -17.96 -15.96
C SER A 292 9.93 -18.68 -14.87
N VAL A 293 11.08 -18.11 -14.46
CA VAL A 293 11.90 -18.65 -13.36
C VAL A 293 11.12 -18.69 -12.04
N ILE A 294 10.31 -17.66 -11.75
CA ILE A 294 9.48 -17.58 -10.54
C ILE A 294 8.39 -18.64 -10.60
N VAL A 295 7.68 -18.73 -11.72
CA VAL A 295 6.59 -19.70 -11.89
C VAL A 295 7.11 -21.13 -11.77
N ASN A 296 8.26 -21.42 -12.39
CA ASN A 296 8.86 -22.74 -12.32
C ASN A 296 9.34 -23.07 -10.90
N ALA A 297 9.96 -22.12 -10.20
CA ALA A 297 10.37 -22.29 -8.80
C ALA A 297 9.18 -22.56 -7.88
N MET A 298 8.10 -21.78 -8.01
CA MET A 298 6.87 -21.99 -7.22
C MET A 298 6.22 -23.35 -7.49
N ALA A 299 6.19 -23.79 -8.75
CA ALA A 299 5.57 -25.04 -9.13
C ALA A 299 6.43 -26.28 -8.83
N ALA A 300 7.73 -26.10 -8.60
CA ALA A 300 8.68 -27.15 -8.21
C ALA A 300 8.92 -27.20 -6.70
N ALA A 301 8.49 -26.17 -5.96
CA ALA A 301 8.65 -26.10 -4.51
C ALA A 301 7.94 -27.26 -3.80
N PRO A 302 8.49 -27.76 -2.67
CA PRO A 302 7.78 -28.70 -1.82
C PRO A 302 6.43 -28.12 -1.40
N ALA A 303 5.34 -28.72 -1.88
CA ALA A 303 3.98 -28.30 -1.56
C ALA A 303 3.15 -29.51 -1.12
N LYS A 304 2.14 -29.27 -0.27
CA LYS A 304 1.07 -30.25 -0.05
C LYS A 304 0.45 -30.53 -1.43
N GLY A 305 0.43 -31.81 -1.85
CA GLY A 305 -0.08 -32.20 -3.15
C GLY A 305 -1.53 -31.72 -3.40
N ILE A 306 -1.98 -31.78 -4.65
CA ILE A 306 -3.33 -31.35 -5.02
C ILE A 306 -4.35 -32.24 -4.28
N SER A 307 -5.25 -31.61 -3.52
CA SER A 307 -6.27 -32.36 -2.78
C SER A 307 -7.27 -33.03 -3.73
N PRO A 308 -7.92 -34.14 -3.32
CA PRO A 308 -8.92 -34.81 -4.16
C PRO A 308 -10.04 -33.87 -4.62
N ASP A 309 -10.49 -32.99 -3.72
CA ASP A 309 -11.50 -31.97 -4.02
C ASP A 309 -11.03 -30.97 -5.07
N ALA A 310 -9.79 -30.50 -4.99
CA ALA A 310 -9.23 -29.60 -6.00
C ALA A 310 -9.09 -30.29 -7.36
N ARG A 311 -8.74 -31.59 -7.38
CA ARG A 311 -8.70 -32.39 -8.61
C ARG A 311 -10.10 -32.54 -9.21
N ALA A 312 -11.11 -32.84 -8.40
CA ALA A 312 -12.50 -32.93 -8.84
C ALA A 312 -13.00 -31.58 -9.39
N ALA A 313 -12.68 -30.47 -8.70
CA ALA A 313 -13.01 -29.12 -9.14
C ALA A 313 -12.28 -28.71 -10.43
N ASN A 314 -11.14 -29.35 -10.77
CA ASN A 314 -10.42 -29.20 -12.03
C ASN A 314 -10.87 -30.21 -13.11
N GLY A 315 -12.10 -30.73 -13.03
CA GLY A 315 -12.65 -31.67 -14.00
C GLY A 315 -11.93 -33.02 -14.04
N GLY A 316 -11.25 -33.40 -12.95
CA GLY A 316 -10.48 -34.65 -12.86
C GLY A 316 -9.14 -34.63 -13.60
N GLN A 317 -8.78 -33.53 -14.27
CA GLN A 317 -7.54 -33.44 -15.03
C GLN A 317 -6.32 -33.25 -14.13
N ILE A 318 -5.28 -34.04 -14.40
CA ILE A 318 -3.91 -33.86 -13.88
C ILE A 318 -3.03 -33.46 -15.07
N ASP A 319 -3.26 -32.27 -15.64
CA ASP A 319 -2.49 -31.76 -16.78
C ASP A 319 -1.13 -31.16 -16.38
N GLY A 320 -0.83 -31.11 -15.08
CA GLY A 320 0.35 -30.48 -14.52
C GLY A 320 0.35 -28.95 -14.61
N ASP A 321 -0.73 -28.31 -15.07
CA ASP A 321 -0.82 -26.84 -15.11
C ASP A 321 -1.21 -26.28 -13.75
N LEU A 322 -2.12 -26.94 -13.04
CA LEU A 322 -2.58 -26.55 -11.70
C LEU A 322 -1.60 -27.04 -10.62
N PHE A 323 -1.22 -26.16 -9.69
CA PHE A 323 -0.42 -26.51 -8.51
C PHE A 323 -0.88 -25.70 -7.29
N ARG A 324 -0.67 -26.25 -6.08
CA ARG A 324 -0.94 -25.55 -4.83
C ARG A 324 0.16 -24.52 -4.58
N LEU A 325 -0.18 -23.35 -4.03
CA LEU A 325 0.84 -22.38 -3.63
C LEU A 325 1.85 -23.01 -2.66
N PRO A 326 3.15 -22.65 -2.78
CA PRO A 326 4.19 -23.17 -1.91
C PRO A 326 3.96 -22.74 -0.45
N ALA A 327 4.55 -23.50 0.47
CA ALA A 327 4.66 -23.07 1.86
C ALA A 327 5.41 -21.73 1.95
N PRO A 328 5.12 -20.89 2.96
CA PRO A 328 5.69 -19.55 3.11
C PRO A 328 7.21 -19.45 2.89
N GLU A 329 7.99 -20.36 3.45
CA GLU A 329 9.45 -20.43 3.34
C GLU A 329 9.96 -20.63 1.90
N HIS A 330 9.15 -21.27 1.05
CA HIS A 330 9.48 -21.53 -0.35
C HIS A 330 8.86 -20.51 -1.30
N MET A 331 8.09 -19.55 -0.78
CA MET A 331 7.47 -18.51 -1.58
C MET A 331 8.52 -17.49 -2.05
N PRO A 332 8.60 -17.18 -3.35
CA PRO A 332 9.48 -16.12 -3.83
C PRO A 332 9.02 -14.75 -3.32
N VAL A 333 9.96 -13.93 -2.87
CA VAL A 333 9.68 -12.56 -2.41
C VAL A 333 8.97 -11.75 -3.49
N LEU A 334 9.44 -11.86 -4.74
CA LEU A 334 8.85 -11.16 -5.87
C LEU A 334 7.37 -11.51 -6.09
N PHE A 335 6.96 -12.74 -5.81
CA PHE A 335 5.56 -13.15 -5.95
C PHE A 335 4.66 -12.39 -4.96
N ALA A 336 5.07 -12.33 -3.69
CA ALA A 336 4.36 -11.56 -2.66
C ALA A 336 4.34 -10.06 -2.98
N THR A 337 5.47 -9.49 -3.41
CA THR A 337 5.55 -8.11 -3.87
C THR A 337 4.60 -7.86 -5.05
N ARG A 338 4.54 -8.77 -6.03
CA ARG A 338 3.66 -8.66 -7.19
C ARG A 338 2.17 -8.67 -6.83
N LEU A 339 1.78 -9.45 -5.82
CA LEU A 339 0.42 -9.46 -5.30
C LEU A 339 0.07 -8.09 -4.67
N SER A 340 0.98 -7.53 -3.88
CA SER A 340 0.82 -6.20 -3.26
C SER A 340 0.81 -5.05 -4.28
N MET A 341 1.33 -5.25 -5.49
CA MET A 341 1.44 -4.25 -6.57
C MET A 341 0.39 -4.34 -7.67
N SER A 342 -0.75 -4.99 -7.41
CA SER A 342 -1.82 -5.13 -8.42
C SER A 342 -2.72 -3.87 -8.46
N PHE A 343 -2.12 -2.70 -8.73
CA PHE A 343 -2.82 -1.41 -8.80
C PHE A 343 -3.97 -1.50 -9.80
N PRO A 344 -5.24 -1.31 -9.37
CA PRO A 344 -6.39 -1.43 -10.25
C PRO A 344 -6.22 -0.62 -11.53
N LEU A 345 -6.63 -1.18 -12.66
CA LEU A 345 -6.54 -0.58 -13.99
C LEU A 345 -5.11 -0.43 -14.53
N LEU A 346 -4.08 -0.13 -13.72
CA LEU A 346 -2.71 -0.02 -14.23
C LEU A 346 -2.06 -1.39 -14.42
N PHE A 347 -2.06 -2.22 -13.38
CA PHE A 347 -1.48 -3.57 -13.41
C PHE A 347 -2.55 -4.64 -13.45
N GLN A 348 -2.28 -5.71 -14.18
CA GLN A 348 -3.16 -6.88 -14.18
C GLN A 348 -3.17 -7.51 -12.79
N ALA A 349 -4.31 -8.00 -12.34
CA ALA A 349 -4.37 -8.82 -11.14
C ALA A 349 -3.65 -10.16 -11.37
N VAL A 350 -3.13 -10.74 -10.29
CA VAL A 350 -2.50 -12.07 -10.32
C VAL A 350 -3.60 -13.13 -10.20
N PRO A 351 -3.76 -14.03 -11.18
CA PRO A 351 -4.81 -15.03 -11.16
C PRO A 351 -4.46 -16.15 -10.17
N LEU A 352 -5.29 -16.30 -9.13
CA LEU A 352 -5.21 -17.37 -8.14
C LEU A 352 -6.60 -17.99 -7.96
N HIS A 353 -6.66 -19.19 -7.38
CA HIS A 353 -7.88 -19.95 -7.23
C HIS A 353 -8.03 -20.49 -5.81
N LEU A 354 -9.15 -20.21 -5.15
CA LEU A 354 -9.51 -20.78 -3.86
C LEU A 354 -10.32 -22.05 -4.08
N LEU A 355 -9.94 -23.14 -3.42
CA LEU A 355 -10.84 -24.29 -3.32
C LEU A 355 -11.98 -23.98 -2.36
N ARG A 356 -13.19 -23.83 -2.92
CA ARG A 356 -14.43 -23.72 -2.15
C ARG A 356 -15.07 -25.09 -2.03
N ARG A 357 -15.01 -25.67 -0.83
CA ARG A 357 -15.84 -26.83 -0.46
C ARG A 357 -17.26 -26.35 -0.21
N ARG A 358 -18.21 -26.89 -0.96
CA ARG A 358 -19.64 -26.63 -0.74
C ARG A 358 -20.19 -27.65 0.26
N GLY A 359 -21.39 -27.40 0.79
CA GLY A 359 -22.05 -28.31 1.74
C GLY A 359 -22.23 -29.73 1.20
N LYS A 360 -22.62 -30.67 2.07
CA LYS A 360 -22.78 -32.10 1.72
C LYS A 360 -23.58 -32.28 0.42
N GLY A 361 -23.02 -33.04 -0.52
CA GLY A 361 -23.65 -33.37 -1.81
C GLY A 361 -23.40 -32.38 -2.96
N MET A 362 -22.69 -31.26 -2.72
CA MET A 362 -22.32 -30.32 -3.78
C MET A 362 -20.86 -30.51 -4.20
N ALA A 363 -20.61 -30.44 -5.51
CA ALA A 363 -19.25 -30.52 -6.05
C ALA A 363 -18.38 -29.35 -5.54
N PRO A 364 -17.10 -29.60 -5.21
CA PRO A 364 -16.15 -28.53 -4.91
C PRO A 364 -15.89 -27.68 -6.15
N GLU A 365 -15.46 -26.44 -5.93
CA GLU A 365 -15.24 -25.47 -7.00
C GLU A 365 -13.94 -24.69 -6.77
N LEU A 366 -13.21 -24.42 -7.85
CA LEU A 366 -12.10 -23.48 -7.86
C LEU A 366 -12.62 -22.08 -8.18
N VAL A 367 -12.72 -21.24 -7.15
CA VAL A 367 -13.22 -19.87 -7.26
C VAL A 367 -12.04 -18.93 -7.54
N PRO A 368 -12.12 -18.04 -8.55
CA PRO A 368 -11.05 -17.08 -8.82
C PRO A 368 -10.90 -16.08 -7.66
N LEU A 369 -9.67 -15.95 -7.17
CA LEU A 369 -9.25 -14.95 -6.20
C LEU A 369 -8.62 -13.76 -6.93
N TRP A 370 -9.16 -12.57 -6.66
CA TRP A 370 -8.67 -11.32 -7.20
C TRP A 370 -7.93 -10.55 -6.12
N PHE A 371 -6.61 -10.63 -6.16
CA PHE A 371 -5.75 -9.80 -5.33
C PHE A 371 -5.47 -8.47 -6.05
N SER A 372 -5.55 -7.40 -5.29
CA SER A 372 -5.24 -6.05 -5.72
C SER A 372 -4.28 -5.37 -4.75
N ASP A 373 -3.90 -4.16 -5.09
CA ASP A 373 -3.00 -3.32 -4.32
C ASP A 373 -3.42 -3.24 -2.84
N GLY A 374 -2.46 -3.44 -1.93
CA GLY A 374 -2.74 -3.40 -0.49
C GLY A 374 -3.27 -2.05 -0.03
N GLY A 375 -2.99 -0.97 -0.76
CA GLY A 375 -3.43 0.38 -0.43
C GLY A 375 -4.94 0.57 -0.54
N ILE A 376 -5.68 -0.41 -1.07
CA ILE A 376 -7.14 -0.41 -1.02
C ILE A 376 -7.64 -0.69 0.41
N THR A 377 -6.96 -1.55 1.17
CA THR A 377 -7.40 -1.93 2.53
C THR A 377 -6.59 -1.27 3.64
N SER A 378 -5.28 -1.10 3.45
CA SER A 378 -4.42 -0.30 4.34
C SER A 378 -3.24 0.25 3.55
N ASN A 379 -3.24 1.56 3.34
CA ASN A 379 -2.18 2.24 2.58
C ASN A 379 -0.94 2.45 3.44
N PHE A 380 -1.11 2.63 4.74
CA PHE A 380 -0.01 2.77 5.69
C PHE A 380 -0.19 1.77 6.83
N PRO A 381 0.35 0.55 6.70
CA PRO A 381 0.14 -0.52 7.67
C PRO A 381 1.01 -0.32 8.92
N ILE A 382 0.86 0.83 9.57
CA ILE A 382 1.64 1.29 10.73
C ILE A 382 1.54 0.36 11.94
N HIS A 383 0.53 -0.50 11.98
CA HIS A 383 0.36 -1.52 13.00
C HIS A 383 1.32 -2.71 12.86
N LEU A 384 2.00 -2.86 11.71
CA LEU A 384 2.98 -3.94 11.52
C LEU A 384 4.15 -3.82 12.50
N PHE A 385 4.55 -4.97 13.04
CA PHE A 385 5.64 -5.12 14.01
C PHE A 385 5.46 -4.32 15.30
N ASP A 386 4.23 -3.89 15.58
CA ASP A 386 3.94 -3.14 16.79
C ASP A 386 3.96 -4.04 18.02
N ALA A 387 4.58 -3.55 19.10
CA ALA A 387 4.60 -4.23 20.39
C ALA A 387 4.27 -3.22 21.51
N PRO A 388 3.49 -3.59 22.54
CA PRO A 388 3.18 -2.71 23.67
C PRO A 388 4.42 -2.04 24.28
N LEU A 389 5.50 -2.81 24.43
CA LEU A 389 6.81 -2.37 24.88
C LEU A 389 7.86 -2.77 23.84
N PRO A 390 8.21 -1.86 22.91
CA PRO A 390 9.13 -2.19 21.85
C PRO A 390 10.56 -2.36 22.40
N THR A 391 11.23 -3.41 21.96
CA THR A 391 12.65 -3.70 22.29
C THR A 391 13.62 -3.03 21.31
N ARG A 392 13.11 -2.59 20.16
CA ARG A 392 13.83 -1.87 19.10
C ARG A 392 12.88 -0.86 18.44
N PRO A 393 13.39 0.24 17.85
CA PRO A 393 12.53 1.20 17.18
C PRO A 393 11.91 0.61 15.91
N THR A 394 10.64 0.96 15.65
CA THR A 394 9.97 0.69 14.38
C THR A 394 9.80 2.00 13.64
N PHE A 395 10.53 2.21 12.55
CA PHE A 395 10.45 3.45 11.77
C PHE A 395 9.33 3.41 10.75
N CYS A 396 8.49 4.43 10.71
CA CYS A 396 7.38 4.51 9.77
C CYS A 396 7.60 5.68 8.81
N VAL A 397 7.76 5.40 7.52
CA VAL A 397 7.98 6.42 6.49
C VAL A 397 6.66 6.71 5.78
N ASN A 398 6.12 7.90 6.04
CA ASN A 398 4.86 8.38 5.50
C ASN A 398 5.10 9.41 4.38
N LEU A 399 4.27 9.36 3.34
CA LEU A 399 4.27 10.31 2.23
C LEU A 399 3.04 11.19 2.35
N LEU A 400 3.23 12.51 2.38
CA LEU A 400 2.14 13.47 2.45
C LEU A 400 1.82 13.98 1.05
N ASP A 401 0.58 13.78 0.63
CA ASP A 401 0.10 14.31 -0.64
C ASP A 401 -0.02 15.85 -0.58
N PRO A 402 0.05 16.58 -1.71
CA PRO A 402 0.05 18.05 -1.72
C PRO A 402 -1.22 18.71 -1.15
N ASN A 403 -2.31 17.95 -1.06
CA ASN A 403 -3.58 18.38 -0.49
C ASN A 403 -3.70 18.06 1.01
N GLU A 404 -2.70 17.38 1.58
CA GLU A 404 -2.62 17.03 2.99
C GLU A 404 -1.84 18.11 3.73
N GLU A 405 -2.51 18.73 4.69
CA GLU A 405 -1.93 19.74 5.54
C GLU A 405 -2.07 19.32 6.99
N PHE A 406 -1.07 19.64 7.81
CA PHE A 406 -1.21 19.47 9.25
C PHE A 406 -2.23 20.49 9.77
N GLU A 407 -3.22 20.02 10.52
CA GLU A 407 -4.19 20.88 11.21
C GLU A 407 -3.49 21.93 12.09
N ARG A 408 -2.36 21.55 12.69
CA ARG A 408 -1.55 22.35 13.61
C ARG A 408 -0.09 22.35 13.18
N PRO A 409 0.35 23.27 12.31
CA PRO A 409 1.73 23.30 11.82
C PRO A 409 2.80 23.44 12.92
N GLU A 410 2.44 24.00 14.08
CA GLU A 410 3.29 24.13 15.26
C GLU A 410 3.54 22.79 15.97
N SER A 411 2.73 21.76 15.72
CA SER A 411 2.87 20.42 16.30
C SER A 411 3.94 19.56 15.60
N VAL A 412 4.56 20.09 14.54
CA VAL A 412 5.59 19.39 13.79
C VAL A 412 6.86 20.22 13.68
N LEU A 413 8.01 19.56 13.79
CA LEU A 413 9.29 20.11 13.38
C LEU A 413 9.49 19.80 11.90
N ALA A 414 10.09 20.75 11.17
CA ALA A 414 10.29 20.63 9.74
C ALA A 414 11.74 20.87 9.36
N LEU A 415 12.32 19.93 8.61
CA LEU A 415 13.63 20.09 7.97
C LEU A 415 13.42 20.50 6.51
N ALA A 416 14.15 21.52 6.09
CA ALA A 416 14.24 21.88 4.68
C ALA A 416 15.27 20.98 4.00
N CYS A 417 14.92 20.40 2.86
CA CYS A 417 15.85 19.71 1.98
C CYS A 417 15.88 20.44 0.65
N PHE A 418 17.09 20.70 0.15
CA PHE A 418 17.30 21.55 -1.03
C PHE A 418 16.77 22.99 -0.81
N LYS A 419 16.58 23.76 -1.88
CA LYS A 419 16.02 25.12 -1.87
C LYS A 419 14.53 25.18 -1.46
N ARG A 420 13.88 24.05 -1.13
CA ARG A 420 12.48 24.03 -0.69
C ARG A 420 12.40 23.98 0.84
N PRO A 421 11.77 24.98 1.48
CA PRO A 421 11.57 24.94 2.93
C PRO A 421 10.57 23.84 3.29
N ARG A 422 10.79 23.15 4.41
CA ARG A 422 9.86 22.22 5.07
C ARG A 422 9.41 21.05 4.17
N THR A 423 10.27 20.04 4.04
CA THR A 423 9.98 18.85 3.20
C THR A 423 9.96 17.55 3.97
N VAL A 424 10.57 17.54 5.16
CA VAL A 424 10.59 16.39 6.08
C VAL A 424 10.07 16.85 7.42
N TYR A 425 9.10 16.13 7.98
CA TYR A 425 8.41 16.51 9.21
C TYR A 425 8.35 15.37 10.21
N MET A 426 8.39 15.70 11.50
CA MET A 426 8.11 14.79 12.61
C MET A 426 7.42 15.52 13.76
N ALA A 427 6.78 14.79 14.67
CA ALA A 427 6.19 15.34 15.89
C ALA A 427 7.16 16.25 16.65
N ALA A 428 6.70 17.41 17.13
CA ALA A 428 7.53 18.32 17.91
C ALA A 428 7.67 17.89 19.38
N ASP A 429 6.61 17.34 19.96
CA ASP A 429 6.55 16.87 21.34
C ASP A 429 5.44 15.84 21.58
N ASN A 430 5.29 15.40 22.84
CA ASN A 430 4.28 14.42 23.23
C ASN A 430 2.85 14.96 23.27
N GLN A 431 2.63 16.26 23.12
CA GLN A 431 1.29 16.85 23.05
C GLN A 431 0.84 17.11 21.61
N SER A 432 1.79 17.03 20.67
CA SER A 432 1.59 17.26 19.25
C SER A 432 0.55 16.33 18.66
N ARG A 433 -0.61 16.85 18.26
CA ARG A 433 -1.56 16.08 17.44
C ARG A 433 -1.15 16.18 15.98
N ILE A 434 -1.04 15.03 15.32
CA ILE A 434 -0.74 14.96 13.89
C ILE A 434 -2.05 14.62 13.17
N ALA A 435 -2.97 15.57 13.21
CA ALA A 435 -4.19 15.51 12.43
C ALA A 435 -3.93 16.11 11.04
N LEU A 436 -4.34 15.38 10.00
CA LEU A 436 -4.23 15.82 8.62
C LEU A 436 -5.58 16.35 8.13
N ILE A 437 -5.59 17.60 7.66
CA ILE A 437 -6.69 18.18 6.91
C ILE A 437 -6.44 17.89 5.44
N ASN A 438 -7.51 17.53 4.73
CA ASN A 438 -7.49 17.37 3.28
C ASN A 438 -8.51 18.33 2.68
N SER A 439 -8.05 19.30 1.88
CA SER A 439 -8.94 20.23 1.20
C SER A 439 -9.38 19.69 -0.16
N PHE A 440 -10.67 19.45 -0.35
CA PHE A 440 -11.26 19.06 -1.65
C PHE A 440 -11.78 20.27 -2.44
N TRP A 441 -11.74 21.48 -1.85
CA TRP A 441 -12.28 22.71 -2.43
C TRP A 441 -11.35 23.38 -3.45
N ARG A 442 -10.13 22.85 -3.64
CA ARG A 442 -9.16 23.40 -4.60
C ARG A 442 -9.57 23.12 -6.05
N GLY A 443 -9.37 24.10 -6.91
CA GLY A 443 -9.60 24.00 -8.36
C GLY A 443 -11.02 24.40 -8.80
N SER A 444 -11.30 24.15 -10.08
CA SER A 444 -12.60 24.41 -10.71
C SER A 444 -13.74 23.56 -10.13
N PRO A 445 -15.02 23.95 -10.30
CA PRO A 445 -16.16 23.18 -9.76
C PRO A 445 -16.18 21.70 -10.16
N PHE A 446 -15.79 21.38 -11.40
CA PHE A 446 -15.67 20.00 -11.86
C PHE A 446 -14.56 19.24 -11.10
N GLN A 447 -13.42 19.90 -10.87
CA GLN A 447 -12.33 19.32 -10.07
C GLN A 447 -12.74 19.14 -8.61
N GLN A 448 -13.52 20.06 -8.04
CA GLN A 448 -14.02 19.91 -6.67
C GLN A 448 -14.95 18.69 -6.54
N LEU A 449 -15.84 18.46 -7.52
CA LEU A 449 -16.68 17.25 -7.54
C LEU A 449 -15.85 15.97 -7.67
N GLN A 450 -14.83 15.99 -8.54
CA GLN A 450 -13.89 14.88 -8.67
C GLN A 450 -13.12 14.64 -7.36
N ASN A 451 -12.60 15.70 -6.74
CA ASN A 451 -11.86 15.64 -5.47
C ASN A 451 -12.76 15.14 -4.34
N PHE A 452 -14.03 15.53 -4.31
CA PHE A 452 -15.01 15.04 -3.34
C PHE A 452 -15.26 13.53 -3.50
N GLY A 453 -15.45 13.05 -4.73
CA GLY A 453 -15.61 11.62 -5.02
C GLY A 453 -14.38 10.81 -4.59
N TRP A 454 -13.17 11.28 -4.92
CA TRP A 454 -11.92 10.69 -4.43
C TRP A 454 -11.83 10.72 -2.91
N ARG A 455 -12.27 11.81 -2.27
CA ARG A 455 -12.22 11.95 -0.82
C ARG A 455 -13.10 10.93 -0.09
N ILE A 456 -14.28 10.58 -0.63
CA ILE A 456 -15.12 9.51 -0.08
C ILE A 456 -14.34 8.19 -0.09
N VAL A 457 -13.72 7.86 -1.21
CA VAL A 457 -12.93 6.64 -1.38
C VAL A 457 -11.73 6.63 -0.44
N ASP A 458 -10.96 7.70 -0.38
CA ASP A 458 -9.77 7.77 0.48
C ASP A 458 -10.15 7.74 1.96
N THR A 459 -11.24 8.38 2.35
CA THR A 459 -11.74 8.29 3.73
C THR A 459 -12.10 6.84 4.08
N ALA A 460 -12.81 6.13 3.21
CA ALA A 460 -13.16 4.73 3.43
C ALA A 460 -11.91 3.81 3.55
N ARG A 461 -10.84 4.11 2.80
CA ARG A 461 -9.61 3.32 2.76
C ARG A 461 -8.62 3.64 3.90
N GLN A 462 -8.50 4.92 4.27
CA GLN A 462 -7.37 5.43 5.07
C GLN A 462 -7.75 5.85 6.49
N TRP A 463 -9.05 5.92 6.83
CA TRP A 463 -9.49 6.42 8.15
C TRP A 463 -8.83 5.69 9.33
N ASN A 464 -8.66 4.37 9.23
CA ASN A 464 -8.05 3.57 10.30
C ASN A 464 -6.56 3.87 10.44
N ASP A 465 -5.85 4.02 9.31
CA ASP A 465 -4.42 4.36 9.30
C ASP A 465 -4.20 5.78 9.87
N TYR A 466 -5.02 6.77 9.45
CA TYR A 466 -4.94 8.14 9.95
C TYR A 466 -5.29 8.25 11.44
N SER A 467 -6.25 7.45 11.90
CA SER A 467 -6.55 7.38 13.34
C SER A 467 -5.38 6.80 14.14
N ALA A 468 -4.68 5.80 13.60
CA ALA A 468 -3.50 5.21 14.24
C ALA A 468 -2.30 6.15 14.25
N MET A 469 -2.13 6.99 13.22
CA MET A 469 -1.05 7.98 13.15
C MET A 469 -1.09 9.02 14.27
N ASP A 470 -2.27 9.36 14.80
CA ASP A 470 -2.38 10.34 15.88
C ASP A 470 -2.17 9.72 17.28
N VAL A 471 -2.11 8.38 17.38
CA VAL A 471 -1.93 7.68 18.67
C VAL A 471 -0.57 8.04 19.28
N PRO A 472 -0.51 8.41 20.57
CA PRO A 472 0.76 8.62 21.27
C PRO A 472 1.63 7.35 21.26
N GLY A 473 2.91 7.48 20.94
CA GLY A 473 3.81 6.33 20.76
C GLY A 473 3.78 5.78 19.32
N TYR A 474 2.80 6.16 18.49
CA TYR A 474 2.84 5.91 17.05
C TYR A 474 3.38 7.14 16.31
N ARG A 475 2.87 8.33 16.59
CA ARG A 475 3.24 9.57 15.87
C ARG A 475 4.73 9.92 15.89
N ASP A 476 5.41 9.63 16.99
CA ASP A 476 6.81 9.93 17.25
C ASP A 476 7.78 9.01 16.48
N ARG A 477 7.29 7.84 16.03
CA ARG A 477 8.02 6.94 15.14
C ARG A 477 7.68 7.13 13.65
N ILE A 478 6.94 8.19 13.30
CA ILE A 478 6.60 8.52 11.91
C ILE A 478 7.46 9.69 11.43
N VAL A 479 8.11 9.50 10.30
CA VAL A 479 8.69 10.59 9.51
C VAL A 479 7.81 10.84 8.29
N HIS A 480 7.42 12.09 8.11
CA HIS A 480 6.56 12.51 7.02
C HIS A 480 7.37 13.22 5.93
N ILE A 481 7.21 12.79 4.69
CA ILE A 481 7.86 13.39 3.52
C ILE A 481 6.80 14.11 2.70
N GLY A 482 6.90 15.44 2.63
CA GLY A 482 6.02 16.27 1.80
C GLY A 482 6.31 16.08 0.32
N LEU A 483 5.28 15.73 -0.45
CA LEU A 483 5.32 15.67 -1.91
C LEU A 483 4.79 16.97 -2.52
N GLY A 484 5.36 17.40 -3.64
CA GLY A 484 4.83 18.50 -4.45
C GLY A 484 3.75 18.05 -5.44
N ASP A 485 3.09 19.01 -6.09
CA ASP A 485 1.96 18.77 -7.02
C ASP A 485 2.27 17.80 -8.18
N ASN A 486 3.55 17.65 -8.52
CA ASN A 486 4.05 16.81 -9.62
C ASN A 486 4.89 15.60 -9.14
N GLU A 487 4.81 15.26 -7.85
CA GLU A 487 5.68 14.27 -7.18
C GLU A 487 4.88 13.10 -6.56
N GLY A 488 3.58 12.97 -6.86
CA GLY A 488 2.68 12.00 -6.22
C GLY A 488 1.53 11.52 -7.11
N GLY A 489 0.69 10.61 -6.59
CA GLY A 489 -0.39 10.00 -7.36
C GLY A 489 0.11 9.26 -8.62
N LEU A 490 -0.71 9.15 -9.67
CA LEU A 490 -0.39 8.42 -10.91
C LEU A 490 0.69 9.09 -11.81
N GLN A 491 1.45 10.07 -11.30
CA GLN A 491 2.40 10.85 -12.09
C GLN A 491 3.73 10.10 -12.28
N PHE A 492 3.84 9.34 -13.36
CA PHE A 492 5.05 8.60 -13.72
C PHE A 492 6.07 9.44 -14.52
N ASN A 493 5.70 10.66 -14.96
CA ASN A 493 6.54 11.57 -15.73
C ASN A 493 7.37 12.52 -14.86
N MET A 494 8.23 11.93 -14.04
CA MET A 494 9.23 12.67 -13.27
C MET A 494 10.50 12.85 -14.11
N ASN A 495 11.06 14.06 -14.18
CA ASN A 495 12.41 14.25 -14.75
C ASN A 495 13.49 13.85 -13.75
N THR A 496 14.71 13.70 -14.25
CA THR A 496 15.90 13.41 -13.45
C THR A 496 16.03 14.32 -12.22
N ALA A 497 15.86 15.65 -12.38
CA ALA A 497 15.96 16.60 -11.27
C ALA A 497 14.90 16.38 -10.16
N MET A 498 13.67 16.01 -10.54
CA MET A 498 12.61 15.69 -9.58
C MET A 498 12.96 14.45 -8.76
N ILE A 499 13.50 13.43 -9.43
CA ILE A 499 13.93 12.17 -8.82
C ILE A 499 15.07 12.43 -7.83
N GLU A 500 16.05 13.25 -8.19
CA GLU A 500 17.14 13.65 -7.29
C GLU A 500 16.63 14.43 -6.06
N HIS A 501 15.66 15.33 -6.24
CA HIS A 501 15.06 16.04 -5.12
C HIS A 501 14.31 15.10 -4.17
N LEU A 502 13.60 14.10 -4.71
CA LEU A 502 12.90 13.09 -3.92
C LEU A 502 13.88 12.18 -3.17
N ASP A 503 14.97 11.75 -3.81
CA ASP A 503 16.04 10.99 -3.14
C ASP A 503 16.67 11.80 -2.00
N CYS A 504 16.96 13.09 -2.22
CA CYS A 504 17.49 13.98 -1.19
C CYS A 504 16.57 14.06 0.05
N ARG A 505 15.25 14.19 -0.18
CA ARG A 505 14.26 14.18 0.91
C ARG A 505 14.20 12.83 1.61
N GLY A 506 14.25 11.74 0.85
CA GLY A 506 14.31 10.38 1.37
C GLY A 506 15.48 10.18 2.31
N ARG A 507 16.70 10.52 1.87
CA ARG A 507 17.90 10.44 2.72
C ARG A 507 17.76 11.28 3.98
N ALA A 508 17.33 12.54 3.85
CA ALA A 508 17.13 13.40 5.01
C ALA A 508 16.12 12.80 6.01
N ALA A 509 15.01 12.24 5.52
CA ALA A 509 14.00 11.58 6.35
C ALA A 509 14.57 10.35 7.08
N GLY A 510 15.29 9.48 6.36
CA GLY A 510 15.93 8.29 6.93
C GLY A 510 16.97 8.65 7.99
N ARG A 511 17.82 9.64 7.71
CA ARG A 511 18.82 10.14 8.66
C ARG A 511 18.18 10.71 9.92
N VAL A 512 17.20 11.61 9.75
CA VAL A 512 16.51 12.28 10.86
C VAL A 512 15.85 11.26 11.79
N ILE A 513 15.08 10.31 11.26
CA ILE A 513 14.36 9.35 12.11
C ILE A 513 15.32 8.38 12.82
N ALA A 514 16.38 7.95 12.12
CA ALA A 514 17.39 7.05 12.67
C ALA A 514 18.20 7.71 13.79
N GLU A 515 18.67 8.96 13.58
CA GLU A 515 19.42 9.73 14.57
C GLU A 515 18.54 10.10 15.77
N ARG A 516 17.28 10.50 15.55
CA ARG A 516 16.39 10.97 16.63
C ARG A 516 16.07 9.89 17.65
N LEU A 517 15.87 8.65 17.18
CA LEU A 517 15.54 7.50 18.03
C LEU A 517 16.77 6.64 18.38
N HIS A 518 17.97 7.16 18.16
CA HIS A 518 19.20 6.52 18.62
C HIS A 518 19.34 6.63 20.14
N GLU A 519 19.80 5.56 20.79
CA GLU A 519 19.92 5.48 22.25
C GLU A 519 20.81 6.59 22.85
N ASN A 520 21.82 7.03 22.10
CA ASN A 520 22.76 8.08 22.51
C ASN A 520 22.41 9.49 22.00
N ALA A 521 21.23 9.69 21.41
CA ALA A 521 20.83 10.98 20.85
C ALA A 521 20.58 12.02 21.96
N LYS A 522 21.21 13.19 21.84
CA LYS A 522 21.08 14.30 22.81
C LYS A 522 20.39 15.54 22.26
N THR A 523 20.51 15.76 20.95
CA THR A 523 19.96 16.93 20.25
C THR A 523 19.00 16.48 19.16
N ASP A 524 17.97 17.29 18.89
CA ASP A 524 17.01 16.98 17.84
C ASP A 524 17.64 17.19 16.44
N PRO A 525 17.67 16.18 15.54
CA PRO A 525 18.29 16.30 14.23
C PRO A 525 17.51 17.23 13.28
N ILE A 526 16.24 17.55 13.57
CA ILE A 526 15.46 18.54 12.81
C ILE A 526 15.72 19.96 13.34
N ALA A 527 16.01 20.09 14.64
CA ALA A 527 16.28 21.38 15.28
C ALA A 527 17.63 21.36 16.04
N PRO A 528 18.77 21.43 15.32
CA PRO A 528 20.09 21.40 15.93
C PRO A 528 20.25 22.45 17.04
N GLY A 529 20.87 22.05 18.14
CA GLY A 529 21.07 22.91 19.33
C GLY A 529 19.90 22.93 20.32
N LYS A 530 18.74 22.33 19.99
CA LYS A 530 17.66 22.10 20.96
C LYS A 530 17.81 20.72 21.62
N PRO A 531 17.49 20.58 22.92
CA PRO A 531 17.51 19.28 23.59
C PRO A 531 16.48 18.35 22.96
N LEU A 532 16.86 17.08 22.83
CA LEU A 532 15.98 16.05 22.30
C LEU A 532 14.83 15.80 23.27
N LYS A 533 13.59 16.07 22.83
CA LYS A 533 12.37 15.80 23.61
C LYS A 533 11.80 14.39 23.35
N LEU A 534 11.84 13.95 22.10
CA LEU A 534 11.25 12.69 21.62
C LEU A 534 12.35 11.70 21.22
N GLY A 535 13.13 11.25 22.21
CA GLY A 535 14.15 10.21 22.03
C GLY A 535 13.62 8.80 22.29
N TRP A 536 14.52 7.81 22.23
CA TRP A 536 14.17 6.39 22.37
C TRP A 536 13.49 6.04 23.71
N ASP A 537 14.03 6.50 24.84
CA ASP A 537 13.43 6.23 26.15
C ASP A 537 12.07 6.90 26.31
N ASN A 538 11.91 8.10 25.72
CA ASN A 538 10.64 8.80 25.71
C ASN A 538 9.59 8.01 24.93
N HIS A 539 9.94 7.53 23.73
CA HIS A 539 9.08 6.66 22.92
C HIS A 539 8.60 5.46 23.74
N ARG A 540 9.53 4.70 24.35
CA ARG A 540 9.19 3.52 25.17
C ARG A 540 8.29 3.87 26.36
N PHE A 541 8.54 5.00 27.01
CA PHE A 541 7.73 5.46 28.13
C PHE A 541 6.30 5.84 27.70
N VAL A 542 6.15 6.57 26.59
CA VAL A 542 4.84 6.92 26.04
C VAL A 542 4.08 5.68 25.60
N ARG A 543 4.76 4.71 24.98
CA ARG A 543 4.21 3.39 24.62
C ARG A 543 3.67 2.64 25.83
N LEU A 544 4.45 2.56 26.92
CA LEU A 544 4.00 1.97 28.19
C LEU A 544 2.74 2.66 28.71
N ARG A 545 2.76 4.00 28.80
CA ARG A 545 1.64 4.80 29.30
C ARG A 545 0.38 4.63 28.45
N ALA A 546 0.53 4.64 27.13
CA ALA A 546 -0.57 4.42 26.19
C ALA A 546 -1.15 3.01 26.35
N TYR A 547 -0.30 1.99 26.45
CA TYR A 547 -0.76 0.61 26.63
C TYR A 547 -1.50 0.41 27.95
N ILE A 548 -0.95 0.89 29.07
CA ILE A 548 -1.63 0.81 30.38
C ILE A 548 -3.00 1.48 30.31
N ALA A 549 -3.08 2.71 29.78
CA ALA A 549 -4.36 3.42 29.66
C ALA A 549 -5.41 2.65 28.83
N GLY A 550 -4.98 1.93 27.79
CA GLY A 550 -5.83 1.04 27.00
C GLY A 550 -6.24 -0.23 27.75
N LEU A 551 -5.31 -0.82 28.51
CA LEU A 551 -5.53 -2.01 29.33
C LEU A 551 -6.48 -1.75 30.50
N GLU A 552 -6.34 -0.63 31.20
CA GLU A 552 -7.26 -0.20 32.26
C GLU A 552 -8.70 -0.12 31.75
N LEU A 553 -8.90 0.48 30.57
CA LEU A 553 -10.23 0.58 29.96
C LEU A 553 -10.79 -0.80 29.57
N ALA A 554 -9.95 -1.69 29.05
CA ALA A 554 -10.35 -3.06 28.71
C ALA A 554 -10.67 -3.89 29.96
N ALA A 555 -9.84 -3.80 31.00
CA ALA A 555 -10.01 -4.48 32.28
C ALA A 555 -11.26 -3.99 33.00
N ALA A 556 -11.52 -2.68 33.04
CA ALA A 556 -12.75 -2.12 33.61
C ALA A 556 -14.00 -2.68 32.93
N LYS A 557 -14.02 -2.75 31.60
CA LYS A 557 -15.13 -3.37 30.84
C LYS A 557 -15.25 -4.86 31.12
N PHE A 558 -14.12 -5.58 31.14
CA PHE A 558 -14.11 -7.01 31.49
C PHE A 558 -14.67 -7.26 32.89
N GLY A 559 -14.22 -6.49 33.88
CA GLY A 559 -14.65 -6.60 35.28
C GLY A 559 -16.16 -6.39 35.46
N THR A 560 -16.79 -5.51 34.67
CA THR A 560 -18.27 -5.36 34.70
C THR A 560 -19.01 -6.62 34.25
N GLY A 561 -18.41 -7.42 33.35
CA GLY A 561 -18.99 -8.69 32.86
C GLY A 561 -18.56 -9.92 33.66
N TRP A 562 -17.46 -9.83 34.42
CA TRP A 562 -16.91 -10.95 35.20
C TRP A 562 -17.66 -11.13 36.53
N THR A 563 -18.85 -11.71 36.44
CA THR A 563 -19.76 -11.99 37.57
C THR A 563 -19.62 -13.42 38.09
N ASP A 564 -20.20 -13.71 39.26
CA ASP A 564 -20.27 -15.08 39.81
C ASP A 564 -20.97 -16.05 38.85
N ASN A 565 -21.99 -15.59 38.11
CA ASN A 565 -22.65 -16.37 37.08
C ASN A 565 -21.70 -16.73 35.93
N MET A 566 -20.83 -15.81 35.51
CA MET A 566 -19.85 -16.07 34.46
C MET A 566 -18.75 -17.03 34.94
N ARG A 567 -18.29 -16.90 36.20
CA ARG A 567 -17.38 -17.87 36.84
C ARG A 567 -17.99 -19.27 36.84
N ALA A 568 -19.26 -19.41 37.25
CA ALA A 568 -19.98 -20.68 37.23
C ALA A 568 -20.06 -21.28 35.81
N LEU A 569 -20.22 -20.44 34.78
CA LEU A 569 -20.21 -20.86 33.38
C LEU A 569 -18.83 -21.43 32.96
N VAL A 570 -17.74 -20.74 33.29
CA VAL A 570 -16.37 -21.22 33.03
C VAL A 570 -16.08 -22.54 33.75
N VAL A 571 -16.53 -22.66 35.01
CA VAL A 571 -16.40 -23.89 35.80
C VAL A 571 -17.14 -25.07 35.16
N SER A 572 -18.31 -24.82 34.59
CA SER A 572 -19.15 -25.85 33.94
C SER A 572 -18.70 -26.25 32.53
N ALA A 573 -17.86 -25.43 31.86
CA ALA A 573 -17.39 -25.64 30.49
C ALA A 573 -16.43 -26.83 30.28
N VAL A 574 -16.06 -27.56 31.34
CA VAL A 574 -15.29 -28.83 31.28
C VAL A 574 -16.18 -30.08 31.33
N ARG A 575 -17.46 -29.95 31.74
CA ARG A 575 -18.30 -31.12 31.99
C ARG A 575 -18.81 -31.74 30.69
N SER A 576 -18.56 -33.02 30.51
CA SER A 576 -19.02 -33.89 29.43
C SER A 576 -20.54 -34.22 29.47
N GLY A 577 -21.37 -33.36 30.06
CA GLY A 577 -22.82 -33.57 30.22
C GLY A 577 -23.68 -32.87 29.17
N GLU A 578 -24.97 -33.22 29.10
CA GLU A 578 -25.95 -32.66 28.15
C GLU A 578 -26.06 -31.12 28.21
N SER A 579 -25.80 -30.53 29.37
CA SER A 579 -25.75 -29.08 29.59
C SER A 579 -24.47 -28.39 29.08
N ALA A 580 -23.55 -29.09 28.42
CA ALA A 580 -22.39 -28.48 27.75
C ALA A 580 -22.56 -28.38 26.22
N HIS A 581 -23.65 -28.90 25.64
CA HIS A 581 -23.86 -28.92 24.19
C HIS A 581 -24.06 -27.54 23.55
N TYR A 582 -24.43 -26.51 24.32
CA TYR A 582 -24.65 -25.16 23.82
C TYR A 582 -23.42 -24.24 23.92
N LEU A 583 -22.38 -24.61 24.67
CA LEU A 583 -21.13 -23.84 24.76
C LEU A 583 -20.17 -24.29 23.65
N GLY A 584 -19.91 -23.41 22.67
CA GLY A 584 -18.84 -23.59 21.68
C GLY A 584 -17.44 -23.49 22.33
N TYR A 585 -16.41 -24.01 21.65
CA TYR A 585 -14.98 -23.92 22.06
C TYR A 585 -14.69 -24.37 23.51
N ARG A 586 -14.93 -25.65 23.80
CA ARG A 586 -14.72 -26.22 25.15
C ARG A 586 -13.25 -26.30 25.53
N PHE A 587 -12.98 -26.21 26.83
CA PHE A 587 -11.67 -26.55 27.37
C PHE A 587 -11.43 -28.07 27.23
N VAL A 588 -10.25 -28.42 26.72
CA VAL A 588 -9.84 -29.81 26.48
C VAL A 588 -9.64 -30.56 27.80
N ASN A 589 -9.19 -29.87 28.85
CA ASN A 589 -8.92 -30.46 30.16
C ASN A 589 -9.05 -29.43 31.30
N GLN A 590 -9.01 -29.95 32.54
CA GLN A 590 -9.11 -29.13 33.76
C GLN A 590 -7.98 -28.11 33.90
N ALA A 591 -6.77 -28.41 33.42
CA ALA A 591 -5.63 -27.49 33.49
C ALA A 591 -5.85 -26.26 32.60
N GLN A 592 -6.35 -26.45 31.37
CA GLN A 592 -6.68 -25.35 30.46
C GLN A 592 -7.79 -24.46 31.04
N ARG A 593 -8.79 -25.07 31.68
CA ARG A 593 -9.84 -24.33 32.40
C ARG A 593 -9.26 -23.53 33.55
N GLN A 594 -8.39 -24.12 34.36
CA GLN A 594 -7.77 -23.43 35.51
C GLN A 594 -6.99 -22.20 35.05
N VAL A 595 -6.21 -22.32 33.98
CA VAL A 595 -5.50 -21.18 33.39
C VAL A 595 -6.47 -20.08 32.95
N ALA A 596 -7.59 -20.44 32.31
CA ALA A 596 -8.59 -19.46 31.89
C ALA A 596 -9.27 -18.75 33.06
N GLU A 597 -9.56 -19.47 34.15
CA GLU A 597 -10.12 -18.92 35.38
C GLU A 597 -9.12 -17.99 36.09
N ASP A 598 -7.88 -18.44 36.30
CA ASP A 598 -6.82 -17.67 36.94
C ASP A 598 -6.50 -16.38 36.16
N PHE A 599 -6.47 -16.47 34.82
CA PHE A 599 -6.24 -15.31 33.97
C PHE A 599 -7.40 -14.32 34.03
N SER A 600 -8.64 -14.82 33.98
CA SER A 600 -9.84 -13.99 34.12
C SER A 600 -9.87 -13.27 35.48
N ASP A 601 -9.47 -13.95 36.54
CA ASP A 601 -9.36 -13.39 37.88
C ASP A 601 -8.25 -12.35 38.02
N ALA A 602 -7.11 -12.57 37.37
CA ALA A 602 -6.07 -11.57 37.29
C ALA A 602 -6.59 -10.30 36.59
N VAL A 603 -7.31 -10.42 35.47
CA VAL A 603 -7.90 -9.26 34.77
C VAL A 603 -8.96 -8.56 35.62
N ALA A 604 -9.78 -9.31 36.35
CA ALA A 604 -10.75 -8.73 37.28
C ALA A 604 -10.09 -7.99 38.46
N LYS A 605 -8.97 -8.52 38.99
CA LYS A 605 -8.14 -7.82 39.98
C LYS A 605 -7.56 -6.53 39.41
N LEU A 606 -7.09 -6.52 38.15
CA LEU A 606 -6.68 -5.29 37.47
C LEU A 606 -7.81 -4.26 37.45
N ALA A 607 -9.03 -4.68 37.14
CA ALA A 607 -10.20 -3.79 37.14
C ALA A 607 -10.49 -3.21 38.54
N ALA A 608 -10.31 -4.01 39.59
CA ALA A 608 -10.56 -3.62 40.98
C ALA A 608 -9.46 -2.73 41.60
N MET A 609 -8.24 -2.69 41.01
CA MET A 609 -7.15 -1.82 41.47
C MET A 609 -7.43 -0.32 41.28
N HIS A 610 -8.52 0.05 40.62
CA HIS A 610 -8.93 1.44 40.43
C HIS A 610 -9.96 1.87 41.49
N PRO A 611 -9.56 2.42 42.65
CA PRO A 611 -10.49 3.18 43.47
C PRO A 611 -11.05 4.32 42.60
N LYS A 612 -12.37 4.50 42.62
CA LYS A 612 -13.12 5.47 41.79
C LYS A 612 -12.35 6.80 41.68
N GLY A 613 -11.86 7.11 40.47
CA GLY A 613 -11.28 8.41 40.14
C GLY A 613 -9.75 8.53 40.11
N ILE A 614 -8.98 7.46 40.33
CA ILE A 614 -7.52 7.46 40.12
C ILE A 614 -7.16 6.40 39.07
N THR A 615 -6.85 6.86 37.85
CA THR A 615 -6.32 6.01 36.77
C THR A 615 -5.00 6.59 36.28
N THR A 616 -4.20 5.81 35.56
CA THR A 616 -2.94 6.33 34.98
C THR A 616 -3.16 7.44 33.95
N ASP A 617 -4.41 7.67 33.52
CA ASP A 617 -4.82 8.77 32.65
C ASP A 617 -5.73 9.83 33.30
N PHE A 618 -6.03 9.70 34.61
CA PHE A 618 -6.87 10.63 35.37
C PHE A 618 -6.11 11.18 36.58
N VAL A 619 -5.44 12.31 36.35
CA VAL A 619 -5.07 13.30 37.37
C VAL A 619 -5.29 14.64 36.69
N GLY A 620 -6.24 15.44 37.20
CA GLY A 620 -6.60 16.87 36.97
C GLY A 620 -6.11 17.71 35.77
N ASP A 621 -5.00 17.36 35.14
CA ASP A 621 -4.33 18.03 34.05
C ASP A 621 -4.30 17.16 32.77
N LEU A 622 -5.06 17.61 31.76
CA LEU A 622 -5.15 17.01 30.43
C LEU A 622 -3.78 16.92 29.71
N HIS A 623 -2.78 17.68 30.14
CA HIS A 623 -1.44 17.76 29.53
C HIS A 623 -0.49 16.62 29.94
N THR A 624 -0.85 15.81 30.94
CA THR A 624 0.04 14.77 31.51
C THR A 624 -0.26 13.34 31.04
N SER A 625 -1.30 13.16 30.22
CA SER A 625 -1.80 11.85 29.79
C SER A 625 -1.73 11.65 28.27
N PRO A 626 -1.49 10.43 27.78
CA PRO A 626 -1.53 10.13 26.35
C PRO A 626 -2.89 10.50 25.73
N ARG A 627 -2.90 11.42 24.76
CA ARG A 627 -4.11 11.83 24.03
C ARG A 627 -3.87 11.81 22.50
N PRO A 628 -4.81 11.26 21.71
CA PRO A 628 -6.07 10.59 22.13
C PRO A 628 -5.84 9.31 22.95
N LYS A 629 -6.81 8.95 23.80
CA LYS A 629 -6.72 7.75 24.65
C LYS A 629 -6.85 6.49 23.76
N PRO A 630 -5.90 5.56 23.78
CA PRO A 630 -5.99 4.33 22.99
C PRO A 630 -7.06 3.39 23.56
N VAL A 631 -7.57 2.50 22.70
CA VAL A 631 -8.56 1.48 23.07
C VAL A 631 -8.09 0.12 22.56
N LEU A 632 -8.03 -0.86 23.45
CA LEU A 632 -7.79 -2.26 23.06
C LEU A 632 -9.10 -2.89 22.58
N ARG A 633 -9.08 -3.48 21.38
CA ARG A 633 -10.22 -4.23 20.82
C ARG A 633 -9.71 -5.56 20.27
N LEU A 634 -10.50 -6.61 20.50
CA LEU A 634 -10.25 -7.91 19.87
C LEU A 634 -10.46 -7.78 18.36
N ARG A 635 -9.47 -8.22 17.60
CA ARG A 635 -9.52 -8.39 16.15
C ARG A 635 -8.95 -9.77 15.85
N PRO A 636 -9.41 -10.47 14.79
CA PRO A 636 -8.65 -11.61 14.31
C PRO A 636 -7.23 -11.11 14.00
N PRO A 637 -6.18 -11.91 14.30
CA PRO A 637 -4.89 -11.61 13.73
C PRO A 637 -5.10 -11.48 12.22
N TYR A 638 -4.55 -10.43 11.61
CA TYR A 638 -4.41 -10.43 10.16
C TYR A 638 -3.69 -11.73 9.78
N ASP A 639 -4.13 -12.42 8.72
CA ASP A 639 -3.60 -13.73 8.34
C ASP A 639 -2.06 -13.76 8.47
N GLY A 640 -1.53 -14.38 9.53
CA GLY A 640 -0.10 -14.46 9.79
C GLY A 640 0.58 -13.22 10.39
N ASP A 641 0.10 -12.66 11.50
CA ASP A 641 0.93 -11.73 12.30
C ASP A 641 2.21 -12.46 12.75
N PRO A 642 3.42 -12.07 12.31
CA PRO A 642 4.65 -12.74 12.70
C PRO A 642 4.89 -12.75 14.21
N ALA A 643 4.30 -11.79 14.94
CA ALA A 643 4.37 -11.77 16.40
C ALA A 643 3.55 -12.90 17.05
N SER A 644 2.55 -13.44 16.37
CA SER A 644 1.76 -14.59 16.85
C SER A 644 2.49 -15.94 16.72
N GLU A 645 3.60 -15.97 15.97
CA GLU A 645 4.45 -17.17 15.77
C GLU A 645 5.80 -17.10 16.50
N ARG A 646 6.06 -16.02 17.28
CA ARG A 646 7.32 -15.82 18.01
C ARG A 646 7.26 -16.26 19.46
#